data_AF-A0A542E007-F1
#
_entry.id   AF-A0A542E007-F1
#
_cell.length_a   1.000
_cell.length_b   1.000
_cell.length_c   1.000
_cell.angle_alpha   90.00
_cell.angle_beta   90.00
_cell.angle_gamma   90.00
#
_symmetry.space_group_name_H-M   'P 1'
#
loop_
_entity.id
_entity.type
_entity.pdbx_description
1 polymer ?
#
loop_
_entity_poly.entity_id
_entity_poly.type
_entity_poly.pdbx_seq_one_letter_code
_entity_poly.pdbx_strand_id
1 'polypeptide(L)'
;MTTTTDTTQDAARAAAAAGDPAAAGFPVVGDVGDVGDLGDVDTSRVERRVGDRAADEAAASGLKRIAAISASLVSTYALTSALGLAFWLLAARQFSVSSVGVGGAAISMMTLLGTFGTCGLGTLLISRLPRTEQGDRRVLVRTALAFTATVSAVLAVVVPLVAYHLVGLENLGPIVGSPWSVLAFAAGTALMSVGLVADQAVLVLGSGRLQTERNAVASVVKLAVLGGLALAGATGGMTIFVAWAIGTLVSLPLVAWRTRGGRALEHPGRLVDPRRLRGLGRLALSHHALNTTLQAPLQLLPLLVLVIVSSRENGIFTSALQVTGVVFTLPYSITVGLFASADGDERAVLSRMRLTLPVSLGISLLANLLLFPLAPYVLRVFGAAYSDEGATILRVMALAGLFFVVKDHFVALRRVQDRTTNATLVMVGFTVAELAAAYVGARTTGGALGMAVGWVCVLAVEAVVLSVPLLVAARPGLLARVPVPARRGSTATTATVTDVPAEPSGTTAATPTPRPARPEPAWLRRGRHLARRIGPGPALLLMCAGLLPMAYGVASARELGTSGPAQGLYVLGLLVVFVPAAVGILLPRARTSTRVLLALAMALLLQLTRLVLYPTRFMFHDELIHANVLRLLGDSGRLFTENSLLPVTSYYPGLEVATDAVQQLTGIAPHTAAVVVLLAARLVIALALLLLVAHLTGSRRAGAAAVVVYACNPQMLFFNSQFSYQTLALPLAVLTVYLVATRVQGTRTSLLPGALASVAVVFTHHVTAVLLIAVFVVWWALELGLRRGRPNAGRSLAAMVAVAVAAFAVTLLNPGNSLVSYLTAIGDSSANALVKVLSGQQQRKVFQNSAGVLTQPWEQVLIVASLVLTLAVLVPALWRARTLLRRRVAVVTLLLLVAVIYPIIPGGHLTVSTAEVGDRSAGFVFLGVAFVVAWWIWRTPVRWWRTAVLSAGAAVVFLGSIILGAGSVSSQLPGPFRVSDDARTVDADNLAAADWMAQNLPAESRVYADRVGALLAAADGHQYAVTHIGTGVDASRLLLDPQFTPEDVREIKAAGIRYLVADRRNAFGLPNQGVYIESGEFGGDDRTTPVPAQALRKFSSVPGVDVLYDNGSVVVYDLGALEQGGAS
;
A
#
# COMPACT_ATOMS: atom_id res chain seq x y z
N MET A 1 34.07 -12.13 -70.71
CA MET A 1 34.13 -11.40 -72.00
C MET A 1 33.66 -9.97 -71.74
N THR A 2 34.22 -8.97 -72.42
CA THR A 2 33.93 -7.51 -72.30
C THR A 2 34.06 -6.88 -70.90
N THR A 3 35.00 -5.92 -70.79
CA THR A 3 35.33 -5.08 -69.63
C THR A 3 35.06 -3.59 -70.00
N THR A 4 35.34 -2.54 -69.21
CA THR A 4 36.23 -2.31 -68.05
C THR A 4 35.71 -1.14 -67.18
N THR A 5 36.36 -0.91 -66.04
CA THR A 5 36.26 0.22 -65.09
C THR A 5 36.25 1.61 -65.77
N ASP A 6 35.81 2.72 -65.14
CA ASP A 6 35.89 3.12 -63.72
C ASP A 6 34.85 4.27 -63.41
N THR A 7 34.70 5.02 -62.29
CA THR A 7 35.44 5.28 -61.02
C THR A 7 34.46 5.66 -59.85
N THR A 8 34.99 6.26 -58.76
CA THR A 8 34.37 6.82 -57.53
C THR A 8 33.36 7.98 -57.74
N GLN A 9 32.34 8.27 -56.90
CA GLN A 9 32.17 8.30 -55.41
C GLN A 9 32.50 9.68 -54.77
N ASP A 10 31.68 10.08 -53.78
CA ASP A 10 31.80 11.24 -52.87
C ASP A 10 31.61 12.66 -53.47
N ALA A 11 31.10 13.69 -52.75
CA ALA A 11 30.40 13.73 -51.46
C ALA A 11 29.39 14.90 -51.41
N ALA A 12 28.26 14.74 -50.69
CA ALA A 12 27.21 15.76 -50.58
C ALA A 12 27.09 16.34 -49.15
N ARG A 13 27.51 17.60 -48.93
CA ARG A 13 27.27 18.40 -47.70
C ARG A 13 27.59 19.90 -47.87
N ALA A 14 27.02 20.72 -46.97
CA ALA A 14 27.02 22.21 -46.91
C ALA A 14 26.20 22.90 -48.05
N ALA A 15 25.25 23.84 -47.87
CA ALA A 15 24.91 24.87 -46.84
C ALA A 15 25.61 26.24 -47.08
N ALA A 16 24.96 27.42 -47.00
CA ALA A 16 23.60 27.80 -46.59
C ALA A 16 23.11 29.19 -47.15
N ALA A 17 21.96 29.69 -46.64
CA ALA A 17 21.29 31.01 -46.84
C ALA A 17 20.54 31.23 -48.18
N ALA A 18 19.39 31.94 -48.29
CA ALA A 18 18.33 32.44 -47.37
C ALA A 18 17.11 32.89 -48.25
N GLY A 19 15.89 33.21 -47.78
CA GLY A 19 15.23 33.16 -46.45
C GLY A 19 13.82 33.80 -46.47
N ASP A 20 12.95 33.45 -45.51
CA ASP A 20 11.58 33.97 -45.21
C ASP A 20 10.42 33.87 -46.26
N PRO A 21 9.12 33.96 -45.86
CA PRO A 21 8.03 33.24 -46.55
C PRO A 21 6.65 33.96 -46.68
N ALA A 22 5.61 33.18 -47.03
CA ALA A 22 4.16 33.33 -46.75
C ALA A 22 3.22 33.95 -47.81
N ALA A 23 1.95 33.49 -47.77
CA ALA A 23 0.76 33.95 -48.51
C ALA A 23 0.82 33.82 -50.06
N ALA A 24 -0.29 33.93 -50.83
CA ALA A 24 -1.67 33.41 -50.67
C ALA A 24 -2.39 33.55 -52.04
N GLY A 25 -3.40 32.72 -52.36
CA GLY A 25 -4.25 32.96 -53.53
C GLY A 25 -5.05 31.75 -54.05
N PHE A 26 -6.35 31.94 -54.27
CA PHE A 26 -7.18 31.11 -55.15
C PHE A 26 -7.22 31.74 -56.56
N PRO A 27 -7.31 30.96 -57.65
CA PRO A 27 -7.91 31.43 -58.89
C PRO A 27 -9.44 31.41 -58.78
N VAL A 28 -10.10 32.41 -59.33
CA VAL A 28 -11.57 32.48 -59.48
C VAL A 28 -11.98 31.70 -60.74
N VAL A 29 -13.14 31.01 -60.69
CA VAL A 29 -13.87 30.58 -61.89
C VAL A 29 -15.05 31.53 -62.06
N GLY A 30 -15.30 31.96 -63.30
CA GLY A 30 -16.42 32.83 -63.61
C GLY A 30 -16.97 32.61 -65.01
N ASP A 31 -17.97 33.43 -65.31
CA ASP A 31 -18.70 33.61 -66.56
C ASP A 31 -19.80 32.58 -66.91
N VAL A 32 -20.74 33.05 -67.75
CA VAL A 32 -22.05 32.45 -68.03
C VAL A 32 -22.14 32.04 -69.50
N GLY A 33 -22.68 30.85 -69.76
CA GLY A 33 -23.00 30.35 -71.11
C GLY A 33 -24.49 30.03 -71.24
N ASP A 34 -25.05 30.32 -72.41
CA ASP A 34 -26.48 30.29 -72.71
C ASP A 34 -26.98 28.89 -73.18
N VAL A 35 -28.29 28.82 -73.48
CA VAL A 35 -29.04 27.79 -74.22
C VAL A 35 -29.64 26.63 -73.40
N GLY A 36 -30.97 26.53 -73.48
CA GLY A 36 -31.63 25.24 -73.74
C GLY A 36 -32.63 24.74 -72.71
N ASP A 37 -33.90 25.06 -72.92
CA ASP A 37 -35.05 24.36 -72.32
C ASP A 37 -35.00 22.84 -72.57
N LEU A 38 -35.07 22.02 -71.51
CA LEU A 38 -35.66 20.67 -71.52
C LEU A 38 -35.82 20.06 -70.11
N GLY A 39 -37.06 20.02 -69.61
CA GLY A 39 -37.55 18.99 -68.67
C GLY A 39 -37.23 19.15 -67.17
N ASP A 40 -38.28 19.12 -66.35
CA ASP A 40 -38.22 19.10 -64.88
C ASP A 40 -37.65 17.76 -64.34
N VAL A 41 -36.33 17.72 -64.12
CA VAL A 41 -35.64 16.61 -63.46
C VAL A 41 -35.28 17.02 -62.03
N ASP A 42 -35.98 16.44 -61.04
CA ASP A 42 -35.69 16.58 -59.61
C ASP A 42 -34.29 16.03 -59.26
N THR A 43 -33.27 16.86 -59.46
CA THR A 43 -31.87 16.58 -59.10
C THR A 43 -31.73 16.24 -57.62
N SER A 44 -32.56 16.82 -56.76
CA SER A 44 -32.57 16.54 -55.32
C SER A 44 -32.99 15.10 -54.99
N ARG A 45 -33.72 14.41 -55.89
CA ARG A 45 -34.00 12.96 -55.82
C ARG A 45 -32.86 12.11 -56.35
N VAL A 46 -32.16 12.58 -57.39
CA VAL A 46 -31.01 11.85 -57.96
C VAL A 46 -29.82 11.91 -57.01
N GLU A 47 -29.46 13.09 -56.51
CA GLU A 47 -28.40 13.27 -55.51
C GLU A 47 -28.69 12.51 -54.22
N ARG A 48 -29.95 12.51 -53.74
CA ARG A 48 -30.33 11.66 -52.60
C ARG A 48 -30.19 10.18 -52.92
N ARG A 49 -30.67 9.68 -54.06
CA ARG A 49 -30.50 8.25 -54.43
C ARG A 49 -29.06 7.83 -54.64
N VAL A 50 -28.17 8.73 -55.09
CA VAL A 50 -26.73 8.47 -55.22
C VAL A 50 -26.05 8.53 -53.83
N GLY A 51 -26.40 9.50 -53.00
CA GLY A 51 -25.91 9.63 -51.62
C GLY A 51 -26.35 8.46 -50.73
N ASP A 52 -27.61 8.06 -50.82
CA ASP A 52 -28.18 6.91 -50.09
C ASP A 52 -27.52 5.60 -50.56
N ARG A 53 -27.33 5.39 -51.87
CA ARG A 53 -26.58 4.23 -52.39
C ARG A 53 -25.12 4.22 -51.96
N ALA A 54 -24.44 5.37 -52.00
CA ALA A 54 -23.06 5.48 -51.53
C ALA A 54 -22.94 5.25 -50.01
N ALA A 55 -23.95 5.67 -49.23
CA ALA A 55 -24.05 5.40 -47.80
C ALA A 55 -24.34 3.92 -47.51
N ASP A 56 -25.24 3.28 -48.25
CA ASP A 56 -25.54 1.84 -48.14
C ASP A 56 -24.35 0.97 -48.58
N GLU A 57 -23.62 1.34 -49.63
CA GLU A 57 -22.37 0.65 -50.03
C GLU A 57 -21.24 0.88 -49.03
N ALA A 58 -21.12 2.07 -48.43
CA ALA A 58 -20.21 2.34 -47.32
C ALA A 58 -20.59 1.53 -46.06
N ALA A 59 -21.87 1.40 -45.74
CA ALA A 59 -22.37 0.59 -44.63
C ALA A 59 -22.17 -0.91 -44.88
N ALA A 60 -22.48 -1.40 -46.08
CA ALA A 60 -22.31 -2.81 -46.46
C ALA A 60 -20.84 -3.23 -46.53
N SER A 61 -19.96 -2.35 -47.05
CA SER A 61 -18.51 -2.56 -47.01
C SER A 61 -17.96 -2.47 -45.58
N GLY A 62 -18.49 -1.56 -44.74
CA GLY A 62 -18.24 -1.51 -43.31
C GLY A 62 -18.59 -2.82 -42.58
N LEU A 63 -19.81 -3.34 -42.77
CA LEU A 63 -20.25 -4.62 -42.20
C LEU A 63 -19.36 -5.78 -42.66
N LYS A 64 -19.04 -5.87 -43.96
CA LYS A 64 -18.10 -6.88 -44.49
C LYS A 64 -16.73 -6.78 -43.80
N ARG A 65 -16.25 -5.57 -43.52
CA ARG A 65 -14.98 -5.33 -42.80
C ARG A 65 -15.04 -5.76 -41.34
N ILE A 66 -16.12 -5.45 -40.63
CA ILE A 66 -16.34 -5.86 -39.23
C ILE A 66 -16.48 -7.38 -39.13
N ALA A 67 -17.20 -8.02 -40.05
CA ALA A 67 -17.31 -9.48 -40.13
C ALA A 67 -15.96 -10.15 -40.39
N ALA A 68 -15.16 -9.62 -41.34
CA ALA A 68 -13.82 -10.14 -41.63
C ALA A 68 -12.85 -9.97 -40.44
N ILE A 69 -12.89 -8.84 -39.73
CA ILE A 69 -12.11 -8.61 -38.52
C ILE A 69 -12.54 -9.60 -37.41
N SER A 70 -13.84 -9.79 -37.22
CA SER A 70 -14.38 -10.73 -36.22
C SER A 70 -13.97 -12.17 -36.51
N ALA A 71 -14.12 -12.62 -37.77
CA ALA A 71 -13.68 -13.96 -38.19
C ALA A 71 -12.15 -14.13 -38.04
N SER A 72 -11.36 -13.13 -38.43
CA SER A 72 -9.90 -13.15 -38.25
C SER A 72 -9.50 -13.26 -36.78
N LEU A 73 -10.21 -12.59 -35.87
CA LEU A 73 -9.98 -12.70 -34.43
C LEU A 73 -10.36 -14.09 -33.91
N VAL A 74 -11.54 -14.62 -34.25
CA VAL A 74 -11.98 -15.97 -33.83
C VAL A 74 -10.97 -17.03 -34.29
N SER A 75 -10.56 -17.02 -35.56
CA SER A 75 -9.57 -17.95 -36.09
C SER A 75 -8.19 -17.78 -35.42
N THR A 76 -7.81 -16.56 -35.03
CA THR A 76 -6.57 -16.32 -34.27
C THR A 76 -6.64 -16.91 -32.87
N TYR A 77 -7.75 -16.74 -32.16
CA TYR A 77 -7.94 -17.33 -30.83
C TYR A 77 -8.00 -18.85 -30.90
N ALA A 78 -8.71 -19.43 -31.88
CA ALA A 78 -8.75 -20.87 -32.07
C ALA A 78 -7.36 -21.47 -32.33
N LEU A 79 -6.59 -20.89 -33.27
CA LEU A 79 -5.24 -21.34 -33.61
C LEU A 79 -4.26 -21.20 -32.44
N THR A 80 -4.28 -20.06 -31.73
CA THR A 80 -3.37 -19.82 -30.60
C THR A 80 -3.73 -20.64 -29.36
N SER A 81 -5.01 -20.91 -29.11
CA SER A 81 -5.46 -21.85 -28.07
C SER A 81 -5.07 -23.30 -28.38
N ALA A 82 -5.19 -23.75 -29.64
CA ALA A 82 -4.76 -25.10 -30.03
C ALA A 82 -3.24 -25.30 -29.89
N LEU A 83 -2.44 -24.35 -30.38
CA LEU A 83 -0.97 -24.39 -30.23
C LEU A 83 -0.54 -24.18 -28.76
N GLY A 84 -1.31 -23.43 -27.98
CA GLY A 84 -1.14 -23.29 -26.53
C GLY A 84 -1.38 -24.60 -25.78
N LEU A 85 -2.46 -25.32 -26.13
CA LEU A 85 -2.78 -26.63 -25.58
C LEU A 85 -1.68 -27.65 -25.92
N ALA A 86 -1.17 -27.65 -27.16
CA ALA A 86 -0.05 -28.50 -27.57
C ALA A 86 1.25 -28.19 -26.79
N PHE A 87 1.53 -26.91 -26.52
CA PHE A 87 2.67 -26.49 -25.70
C PHE A 87 2.55 -26.99 -24.25
N TRP A 88 1.37 -26.88 -23.64
CA TRP A 88 1.14 -27.36 -22.27
C TRP A 88 1.09 -28.89 -22.17
N LEU A 89 0.61 -29.58 -23.21
CA LEU A 89 0.69 -31.03 -23.31
C LEU A 89 2.15 -31.50 -23.42
N LEU A 90 2.98 -30.84 -24.23
CA LEU A 90 4.42 -31.13 -24.30
C LEU A 90 5.11 -30.88 -22.96
N ALA A 91 4.79 -29.77 -22.29
CA ALA A 91 5.29 -29.48 -20.95
C ALA A 91 4.90 -30.58 -19.94
N ALA A 92 3.62 -30.97 -19.90
CA ALA A 92 3.12 -31.99 -18.98
C ALA A 92 3.69 -33.40 -19.20
N ARG A 93 4.15 -33.70 -20.42
CA ARG A 93 4.77 -34.98 -20.78
C ARG A 93 6.28 -35.04 -20.59
N GLN A 94 6.99 -33.91 -20.70
CA GLN A 94 8.45 -33.86 -20.65
C GLN A 94 9.01 -33.25 -19.35
N PHE A 95 8.19 -32.57 -18.56
CA PHE A 95 8.59 -31.92 -17.31
C PHE A 95 7.81 -32.49 -16.12
N SER A 96 8.39 -32.42 -14.92
CA SER A 96 7.69 -32.78 -13.69
C SER A 96 6.49 -31.87 -13.44
N VAL A 97 5.48 -32.38 -12.74
CA VAL A 97 4.25 -31.62 -12.40
C VAL A 97 4.58 -30.34 -11.63
N SER A 98 5.58 -30.37 -10.74
CA SER A 98 6.08 -29.19 -10.03
C SER A 98 6.76 -28.17 -10.95
N SER A 99 7.58 -28.61 -11.93
CA SER A 99 8.15 -27.72 -12.94
C SER A 99 7.05 -27.08 -13.81
N VAL A 100 6.01 -27.83 -14.18
CA VAL A 100 4.84 -27.30 -14.91
C VAL A 100 4.10 -26.24 -14.07
N GLY A 101 3.92 -26.46 -12.76
CA GLY A 101 3.32 -25.46 -11.88
C GLY A 101 4.17 -24.20 -11.66
N VAL A 102 5.50 -24.33 -11.56
CA VAL A 102 6.42 -23.18 -11.53
C VAL A 102 6.34 -22.40 -12.85
N GLY A 103 6.41 -23.08 -13.98
CA GLY A 103 6.29 -22.46 -15.31
C GLY A 103 4.94 -21.78 -15.53
N GLY A 104 3.85 -22.42 -15.08
CA GLY A 104 2.48 -21.89 -15.09
C GLY A 104 2.36 -20.58 -14.32
N ALA A 105 2.79 -20.57 -13.06
CA ALA A 105 2.81 -19.38 -12.23
C ALA A 105 3.70 -18.26 -12.80
N ALA A 106 4.91 -18.58 -13.30
CA ALA A 106 5.79 -17.60 -13.93
C ALA A 106 5.16 -16.97 -15.18
N ILE A 107 4.53 -17.77 -16.05
CA ILE A 107 3.82 -17.26 -17.24
C ILE A 107 2.59 -16.42 -16.84
N SER A 108 1.86 -16.79 -15.79
CA SER A 108 0.75 -15.98 -15.27
C SER A 108 1.21 -14.66 -14.65
N MET A 109 2.29 -14.66 -13.87
CA MET A 109 2.88 -13.45 -13.28
C MET A 109 3.42 -12.50 -14.36
N MET A 110 4.12 -13.04 -15.35
CA MET A 110 4.59 -12.32 -16.53
C MET A 110 3.42 -11.69 -17.31
N THR A 111 2.32 -12.43 -17.47
CA THR A 111 1.11 -11.93 -18.14
C THR A 111 0.47 -10.81 -17.33
N LEU A 112 0.33 -10.97 -16.01
CA LEU A 112 -0.25 -9.97 -15.11
C LEU A 112 0.60 -8.68 -15.05
N LEU A 113 1.89 -8.80 -14.76
CA LEU A 113 2.81 -7.66 -14.62
C LEU A 113 3.07 -6.98 -15.97
N GLY A 114 3.17 -7.76 -17.06
CA GLY A 114 3.23 -7.24 -18.42
C GLY A 114 1.96 -6.48 -18.81
N THR A 115 0.77 -6.97 -18.42
CA THR A 115 -0.50 -6.26 -18.60
C THR A 115 -0.51 -4.95 -17.81
N PHE A 116 -0.22 -4.95 -16.50
CA PHE A 116 -0.13 -3.72 -15.69
C PHE A 116 0.86 -2.72 -16.30
N GLY A 117 2.05 -3.19 -16.70
CA GLY A 117 3.09 -2.35 -17.29
C GLY A 117 2.73 -1.78 -18.66
N THR A 118 1.71 -2.29 -19.35
CA THR A 118 1.18 -1.62 -20.57
C THR A 118 0.66 -0.20 -20.29
N CYS A 119 0.25 0.10 -19.05
CA CYS A 119 -0.33 1.39 -18.63
C CYS A 119 -1.51 1.88 -19.50
N GLY A 120 -2.18 0.98 -20.23
CA GLY A 120 -3.22 1.30 -21.22
C GLY A 120 -2.72 1.86 -22.56
N LEU A 121 -1.41 1.84 -22.84
CA LEU A 121 -0.85 2.48 -24.02
C LEU A 121 -1.27 1.80 -25.34
N GLY A 122 -1.50 0.48 -25.35
CA GLY A 122 -2.10 -0.20 -26.50
C GLY A 122 -3.52 0.32 -26.80
N THR A 123 -4.40 0.40 -25.80
CA THR A 123 -5.74 0.99 -25.95
C THR A 123 -5.71 2.47 -26.33
N LEU A 124 -4.70 3.21 -25.88
CA LEU A 124 -4.46 4.58 -26.33
C LEU A 124 -4.11 4.63 -27.82
N LEU A 125 -3.20 3.78 -28.31
CA LEU A 125 -2.82 3.69 -29.72
C LEU A 125 -4.04 3.40 -30.61
N ILE A 126 -4.95 2.50 -30.19
CA ILE A 126 -6.22 2.25 -30.88
C ILE A 126 -7.02 3.56 -31.10
N SER A 127 -7.12 4.41 -30.08
CA SER A 127 -7.85 5.69 -30.19
C SER A 127 -7.10 6.81 -30.93
N ARG A 128 -5.75 6.76 -30.98
CA ARG A 128 -4.89 7.89 -31.38
C ARG A 128 -4.15 7.70 -32.69
N LEU A 129 -3.71 6.49 -33.03
CA LEU A 129 -2.93 6.22 -34.24
C LEU A 129 -3.66 6.61 -35.54
N PRO A 130 -5.00 6.48 -35.69
CA PRO A 130 -5.72 6.97 -36.87
C PRO A 130 -5.66 8.50 -37.02
N ARG A 131 -5.58 9.20 -35.88
CA ARG A 131 -5.59 10.67 -35.76
C ARG A 131 -4.18 11.26 -35.60
N THR A 132 -3.14 10.47 -35.86
CA THR A 132 -1.73 10.89 -35.83
C THR A 132 -1.22 11.01 -37.26
N GLU A 133 -0.43 12.05 -37.54
CA GLU A 133 0.22 12.26 -38.85
C GLU A 133 1.18 11.10 -39.19
N GLN A 134 1.35 10.81 -40.49
CA GLN A 134 1.97 9.54 -40.91
C GLN A 134 3.43 9.39 -40.47
N GLY A 135 4.25 10.46 -40.55
CA GLY A 135 5.63 10.45 -40.07
C GLY A 135 5.76 10.15 -38.57
N ASP A 136 4.84 10.68 -37.76
CA ASP A 136 4.86 10.56 -36.30
C ASP A 136 4.38 9.21 -35.75
N ARG A 137 3.57 8.46 -36.50
CA ARG A 137 3.04 7.15 -36.08
C ARG A 137 4.15 6.21 -35.60
N ARG A 138 5.28 6.18 -36.32
CA ARG A 138 6.44 5.32 -36.01
C ARG A 138 7.10 5.71 -34.67
N VAL A 139 7.28 7.00 -34.40
CA VAL A 139 7.88 7.50 -33.15
C VAL A 139 6.93 7.29 -31.98
N LEU A 140 5.63 7.52 -32.16
CA LEU A 140 4.61 7.30 -31.13
C LEU A 140 4.55 5.82 -30.70
N VAL A 141 4.51 4.88 -31.65
CA VAL A 141 4.50 3.44 -31.36
C VAL A 141 5.80 3.01 -30.68
N ARG A 142 6.97 3.38 -31.21
CA ARG A 142 8.27 3.06 -30.57
C ARG A 142 8.37 3.59 -29.14
N THR A 143 7.88 4.80 -28.91
CA THR A 143 7.85 5.42 -27.56
C THR A 143 6.91 4.68 -26.62
N ALA A 144 5.76 4.21 -27.09
CA ALA A 144 4.86 3.39 -26.31
C ALA A 144 5.50 2.05 -25.93
N LEU A 145 6.06 1.31 -26.91
CA LEU A 145 6.71 0.02 -26.68
C LEU A 145 7.90 0.13 -25.71
N ALA A 146 8.74 1.15 -25.87
CA ALA A 146 9.85 1.40 -24.95
C ALA A 146 9.37 1.70 -23.52
N PHE A 147 8.34 2.54 -23.37
CA PHE A 147 7.78 2.85 -22.05
C PHE A 147 7.21 1.61 -21.36
N THR A 148 6.44 0.78 -22.07
CA THR A 148 5.84 -0.42 -21.46
C THR A 148 6.88 -1.49 -21.17
N ALA A 149 7.91 -1.65 -22.01
CA ALA A 149 9.05 -2.50 -21.72
C ALA A 149 9.73 -2.11 -20.41
N THR A 150 10.07 -0.83 -20.22
CA THR A 150 10.73 -0.33 -18.99
C THR A 150 9.85 -0.52 -17.76
N VAL A 151 8.57 -0.13 -17.80
CA VAL A 151 7.68 -0.26 -16.63
C VAL A 151 7.47 -1.75 -16.28
N SER A 152 7.28 -2.61 -17.28
CA SER A 152 7.06 -4.04 -17.06
C SER A 152 8.31 -4.76 -16.53
N ALA A 153 9.50 -4.38 -17.00
CA ALA A 153 10.77 -4.87 -16.45
C ALA A 153 10.96 -4.46 -14.98
N VAL A 154 10.68 -3.19 -14.63
CA VAL A 154 10.76 -2.71 -13.24
C VAL A 154 9.77 -3.44 -12.34
N LEU A 155 8.53 -3.64 -12.79
CA LEU A 155 7.53 -4.44 -12.05
C LEU A 155 7.99 -5.90 -11.86
N ALA A 156 8.56 -6.50 -12.90
CA ALA A 156 9.03 -7.89 -12.87
C ALA A 156 10.29 -8.12 -12.02
N VAL A 157 11.11 -7.08 -11.77
CA VAL A 157 12.17 -7.15 -10.76
C VAL A 157 11.59 -6.91 -9.37
N VAL A 158 10.87 -5.81 -9.16
CA VAL A 158 10.44 -5.37 -7.82
C VAL A 158 9.40 -6.31 -7.21
N VAL A 159 8.36 -6.71 -7.93
CA VAL A 159 7.23 -7.46 -7.34
C VAL A 159 7.65 -8.84 -6.80
N PRO A 160 8.33 -9.73 -7.56
CA PRO A 160 8.69 -11.04 -7.02
C PRO A 160 9.83 -10.96 -5.97
N LEU A 161 10.76 -10.00 -6.07
CA LEU A 161 11.79 -9.81 -5.04
C LEU A 161 11.19 -9.33 -3.71
N VAL A 162 10.24 -8.38 -3.75
CA VAL A 162 9.48 -7.96 -2.55
C VAL A 162 8.65 -9.13 -2.00
N ALA A 163 7.96 -9.87 -2.87
CA ALA A 163 7.15 -11.02 -2.46
C ALA A 163 7.97 -12.14 -1.80
N TYR A 164 9.19 -12.39 -2.26
CA TYR A 164 10.08 -13.38 -1.65
C TYR A 164 10.77 -12.82 -0.39
N HIS A 165 11.57 -11.76 -0.52
CA HIS A 165 12.44 -11.28 0.56
C HIS A 165 11.75 -10.43 1.66
N LEU A 166 10.55 -9.89 1.42
CA LEU A 166 9.82 -9.06 2.41
C LEU A 166 8.44 -9.62 2.80
N VAL A 167 8.00 -10.72 2.18
CA VAL A 167 6.71 -11.39 2.48
C VAL A 167 6.86 -12.90 2.69
N GLY A 168 8.08 -13.46 2.56
CA GLY A 168 8.38 -14.87 2.89
C GLY A 168 7.77 -15.88 1.93
N LEU A 169 7.48 -15.51 0.68
CA LEU A 169 6.79 -16.40 -0.27
C LEU A 169 7.78 -17.34 -0.98
N GLU A 170 8.37 -18.26 -0.22
CA GLU A 170 9.46 -19.17 -0.62
C GLU A 170 9.21 -19.94 -1.93
N ASN A 171 7.96 -20.30 -2.22
CA ASN A 171 7.56 -20.97 -3.47
C ASN A 171 7.88 -20.15 -4.74
N LEU A 172 8.22 -18.85 -4.63
CA LEU A 172 8.75 -18.02 -5.72
C LEU A 172 10.26 -18.20 -5.96
N GLY A 173 10.98 -18.94 -5.12
CA GLY A 173 12.42 -19.19 -5.19
C GLY A 173 12.95 -19.58 -6.59
N PRO A 174 12.27 -20.43 -7.38
CA PRO A 174 12.70 -20.73 -8.76
C PRO A 174 12.75 -19.51 -9.70
N ILE A 175 11.98 -18.45 -9.42
CA ILE A 175 11.92 -17.20 -10.20
C ILE A 175 13.00 -16.21 -9.73
N VAL A 176 13.33 -16.18 -8.43
CA VAL A 176 14.19 -15.13 -7.84
C VAL A 176 15.55 -15.60 -7.30
N GLY A 177 15.70 -16.87 -6.96
CA GLY A 177 16.90 -17.44 -6.32
C GLY A 177 18.16 -17.49 -7.21
N SER A 178 18.09 -16.91 -8.41
CA SER A 178 19.25 -16.65 -9.26
C SER A 178 19.07 -15.31 -9.98
N PRO A 179 20.10 -14.45 -10.05
CA PRO A 179 20.07 -13.23 -10.87
C PRO A 179 19.69 -13.51 -12.33
N TRP A 180 20.07 -14.68 -12.86
CA TRP A 180 19.70 -15.10 -14.23
C TRP A 180 18.21 -15.38 -14.37
N SER A 181 17.56 -16.00 -13.37
CA SER A 181 16.10 -16.17 -13.35
C SER A 181 15.39 -14.83 -13.29
N VAL A 182 15.85 -13.88 -12.44
CA VAL A 182 15.29 -12.53 -12.34
C VAL A 182 15.44 -11.76 -13.66
N LEU A 183 16.62 -11.79 -14.28
CA LEU A 183 16.87 -11.12 -15.57
C LEU A 183 16.05 -11.74 -16.70
N ALA A 184 15.95 -13.07 -16.78
CA ALA A 184 15.09 -13.75 -17.75
C ALA A 184 13.61 -13.41 -17.53
N PHE A 185 13.16 -13.38 -16.27
CA PHE A 185 11.79 -13.04 -15.90
C PHE A 185 11.44 -11.59 -16.25
N ALA A 186 12.34 -10.64 -15.98
CA ALA A 186 12.19 -9.25 -16.34
C ALA A 186 12.18 -9.03 -17.86
N ALA A 187 13.07 -9.71 -18.59
CA ALA A 187 13.12 -9.66 -20.06
C ALA A 187 11.84 -10.24 -20.70
N GLY A 188 11.38 -11.41 -20.24
CA GLY A 188 10.14 -12.03 -20.71
C GLY A 188 8.90 -11.17 -20.42
N THR A 189 8.84 -10.54 -19.25
CA THR A 189 7.74 -9.64 -18.87
C THR A 189 7.75 -8.34 -19.67
N ALA A 190 8.92 -7.79 -19.96
CA ALA A 190 9.07 -6.67 -20.90
C ALA A 190 8.58 -7.06 -22.31
N LEU A 191 9.04 -8.19 -22.83
CA LEU A 191 8.65 -8.73 -24.14
C LEU A 191 7.14 -9.00 -24.25
N MET A 192 6.52 -9.53 -23.20
CA MET A 192 5.08 -9.74 -23.12
C MET A 192 4.32 -8.40 -23.26
N SER A 193 4.72 -7.37 -22.50
CA SER A 193 4.10 -6.04 -22.61
C SER A 193 4.27 -5.40 -24.00
N VAL A 194 5.44 -5.58 -24.62
CA VAL A 194 5.74 -5.13 -25.98
C VAL A 194 4.86 -5.85 -27.00
N GLY A 195 4.69 -7.17 -26.85
CA GLY A 195 3.80 -7.96 -27.69
C GLY A 195 2.33 -7.53 -27.60
N LEU A 196 1.81 -7.30 -26.38
CA LEU A 196 0.44 -6.81 -26.16
C LEU A 196 0.19 -5.46 -26.83
N VAL A 197 1.14 -4.52 -26.72
CA VAL A 197 1.00 -3.16 -27.27
C VAL A 197 1.25 -3.14 -28.79
N ALA A 198 2.16 -3.98 -29.29
CA ALA A 198 2.42 -4.12 -30.72
C ALA A 198 1.20 -4.67 -31.47
N ASP A 199 0.54 -5.69 -30.93
CA ASP A 199 -0.68 -6.26 -31.52
C ASP A 199 -1.82 -5.24 -31.56
N GLN A 200 -2.01 -4.49 -30.45
CA GLN A 200 -2.99 -3.41 -30.38
C GLN A 200 -2.64 -2.22 -31.29
N ALA A 201 -1.38 -2.05 -31.72
CA ALA A 201 -1.01 -1.09 -32.76
C ALA A 201 -1.26 -1.63 -34.19
N VAL A 202 -0.93 -2.91 -34.43
CA VAL A 202 -1.09 -3.59 -35.73
C VAL A 202 -2.55 -3.68 -36.17
N LEU A 203 -3.47 -3.98 -35.24
CA LEU A 203 -4.91 -3.99 -35.50
C LEU A 203 -5.42 -2.68 -36.14
N VAL A 204 -4.86 -1.54 -35.73
CA VAL A 204 -5.26 -0.20 -36.19
C VAL A 204 -4.73 0.11 -37.59
N LEU A 205 -3.64 -0.54 -37.99
CA LEU A 205 -3.06 -0.44 -39.33
C LEU A 205 -3.79 -1.34 -40.35
N GLY A 206 -4.92 -1.96 -39.97
CA GLY A 206 -5.80 -2.72 -40.84
C GLY A 206 -5.36 -4.16 -41.12
N SER A 207 -4.29 -4.63 -40.48
CA SER A 207 -3.66 -5.93 -40.76
C SER A 207 -3.84 -6.93 -39.61
N GLY A 208 -5.10 -7.29 -39.30
CA GLY A 208 -5.41 -8.39 -38.36
C GLY A 208 -4.65 -9.68 -38.69
N ARG A 209 -4.46 -9.98 -39.98
CA ARG A 209 -3.60 -11.06 -40.48
C ARG A 209 -2.15 -10.98 -39.97
N LEU A 210 -1.56 -9.80 -39.79
CA LEU A 210 -0.20 -9.65 -39.25
C LEU A 210 -0.17 -9.96 -37.74
N GLN A 211 -1.24 -9.65 -37.00
CA GLN A 211 -1.38 -10.12 -35.61
C GLN A 211 -1.50 -11.66 -35.57
N THR A 212 -2.28 -12.25 -36.48
CA THR A 212 -2.42 -13.72 -36.62
C THR A 212 -1.06 -14.37 -36.91
N GLU A 213 -0.34 -13.89 -37.93
CA GLU A 213 0.96 -14.41 -38.32
C GLU A 213 2.01 -14.27 -37.19
N ARG A 214 2.04 -13.13 -36.48
CA ARG A 214 2.93 -12.93 -35.32
C ARG A 214 2.64 -13.91 -34.18
N ASN A 215 1.38 -14.14 -33.87
CA ASN A 215 0.99 -15.04 -32.78
C ASN A 215 1.13 -16.52 -33.15
N ALA A 216 0.94 -16.88 -34.42
CA ALA A 216 1.27 -18.21 -34.94
C ALA A 216 2.78 -18.47 -34.84
N VAL A 217 3.63 -17.57 -35.33
CA VAL A 217 5.10 -17.68 -35.21
C VAL A 217 5.52 -17.79 -33.74
N ALA A 218 5.01 -16.92 -32.85
CA ALA A 218 5.33 -16.99 -31.42
C ALA A 218 4.96 -18.35 -30.79
N SER A 219 3.82 -18.92 -31.20
CA SER A 219 3.30 -20.18 -30.66
C SER A 219 4.05 -21.41 -31.20
N VAL A 220 4.41 -21.41 -32.48
CA VAL A 220 5.23 -22.48 -33.09
C VAL A 220 6.66 -22.44 -32.54
N VAL A 221 7.28 -21.25 -32.45
CA VAL A 221 8.65 -21.12 -31.93
C VAL A 221 8.74 -21.54 -30.47
N LYS A 222 7.80 -21.12 -29.58
CA LYS A 222 7.87 -21.58 -28.18
C LYS A 222 7.67 -23.09 -28.03
N LEU A 223 6.86 -23.72 -28.89
CA LEU A 223 6.67 -25.17 -28.90
C LEU A 223 7.95 -25.90 -29.34
N ALA A 224 8.56 -25.46 -30.45
CA ALA A 224 9.81 -26.03 -30.95
C ALA A 224 10.99 -25.83 -29.97
N VAL A 225 11.10 -24.65 -29.36
CA VAL A 225 12.13 -24.34 -28.35
C VAL A 225 11.92 -25.17 -27.07
N LEU A 226 10.67 -25.35 -26.61
CA LEU A 226 10.39 -26.22 -25.46
C LEU A 226 10.79 -27.68 -25.75
N GLY A 227 10.46 -28.18 -26.95
CA GLY A 227 10.86 -29.53 -27.37
C GLY A 227 12.37 -29.70 -27.47
N GLY A 228 13.08 -28.74 -28.08
CA GLY A 228 14.54 -28.76 -28.17
C GLY A 228 15.23 -28.69 -26.80
N LEU A 229 14.73 -27.88 -25.87
CA LEU A 229 15.26 -27.79 -24.51
C LEU A 229 14.99 -29.06 -23.69
N ALA A 230 13.82 -29.69 -23.86
CA ALA A 230 13.52 -30.99 -23.26
C ALA A 230 14.43 -32.11 -23.79
N LEU A 231 14.66 -32.16 -25.10
CA LEU A 231 15.59 -33.10 -25.74
C LEU A 231 17.05 -32.86 -25.31
N ALA A 232 17.40 -31.61 -24.96
CA ALA A 232 18.69 -31.25 -24.35
C ALA A 232 18.75 -31.49 -22.82
N GLY A 233 17.74 -32.16 -22.24
CA GLY A 233 17.74 -32.56 -20.81
C GLY A 233 17.37 -31.46 -19.81
N ALA A 234 16.84 -30.30 -20.25
CA ALA A 234 16.49 -29.22 -19.34
C ALA A 234 15.13 -29.46 -18.64
N THR A 235 15.14 -29.63 -17.31
CA THR A 235 13.98 -30.10 -16.52
C THR A 235 13.29 -29.04 -15.63
N GLY A 236 13.87 -27.85 -15.48
CA GLY A 236 13.38 -26.82 -14.56
C GLY A 236 12.16 -26.05 -15.08
N GLY A 237 11.25 -25.63 -14.18
CA GLY A 237 10.04 -24.88 -14.56
C GLY A 237 10.28 -23.55 -15.27
N MET A 238 11.41 -22.88 -14.98
CA MET A 238 11.80 -21.66 -15.72
C MET A 238 12.18 -21.93 -17.18
N THR A 239 12.52 -23.16 -17.58
CA THR A 239 12.72 -23.55 -18.99
C THR A 239 11.43 -23.37 -19.80
N ILE A 240 10.29 -23.74 -19.22
CA ILE A 240 8.96 -23.57 -19.84
C ILE A 240 8.67 -22.07 -20.06
N PHE A 241 8.98 -21.25 -19.07
CA PHE A 241 8.89 -19.79 -19.16
C PHE A 241 9.82 -19.20 -20.24
N VAL A 242 11.10 -19.61 -20.26
CA VAL A 242 12.11 -19.12 -21.23
C VAL A 242 11.70 -19.45 -22.67
N ALA A 243 11.18 -20.66 -22.93
CA ALA A 243 10.66 -21.02 -24.25
C ALA A 243 9.55 -20.06 -24.73
N TRP A 244 8.65 -19.65 -23.84
CA TRP A 244 7.60 -18.66 -24.13
C TRP A 244 8.16 -17.26 -24.42
N ALA A 245 9.16 -16.83 -23.64
CA ALA A 245 9.84 -15.56 -23.84
C ALA A 245 10.60 -15.50 -25.19
N ILE A 246 11.31 -16.59 -25.56
CA ILE A 246 12.00 -16.72 -26.85
C ILE A 246 11.00 -16.71 -28.02
N GLY A 247 9.90 -17.46 -27.93
CA GLY A 247 8.85 -17.41 -28.96
C GLY A 247 8.29 -16.01 -29.17
N THR A 248 8.09 -15.26 -28.08
CA THR A 248 7.67 -13.86 -28.15
C THR A 248 8.73 -12.97 -28.83
N LEU A 249 10.00 -13.07 -28.41
CA LEU A 249 11.14 -12.32 -28.97
C LEU A 249 11.29 -12.53 -30.48
N VAL A 250 11.34 -13.78 -30.93
CA VAL A 250 11.53 -14.16 -32.34
C VAL A 250 10.37 -13.68 -33.23
N SER A 251 9.18 -13.47 -32.65
CA SER A 251 8.00 -13.00 -33.38
C SER A 251 7.98 -11.48 -33.66
N LEU A 252 8.69 -10.67 -32.88
CA LEU A 252 8.69 -9.20 -33.03
C LEU A 252 9.36 -8.68 -34.33
N PRO A 253 10.49 -9.27 -34.81
CA PRO A 253 11.07 -8.94 -36.11
C PRO A 253 10.10 -9.05 -37.30
N LEU A 254 9.09 -9.93 -37.26
CA LEU A 254 8.08 -10.06 -38.32
C LEU A 254 7.26 -8.76 -38.46
N VAL A 255 6.83 -8.19 -37.34
CA VAL A 255 6.09 -6.91 -37.31
C VAL A 255 6.99 -5.79 -37.83
N ALA A 256 8.26 -5.77 -37.40
CA ALA A 256 9.23 -4.80 -37.86
C ALA A 256 9.53 -4.93 -39.38
N TRP A 257 9.52 -6.13 -39.95
CA TRP A 257 9.73 -6.39 -41.39
C TRP A 257 8.52 -5.99 -42.24
N ARG A 258 7.32 -6.49 -41.91
CA ARG A 258 6.08 -6.19 -42.65
C ARG A 258 5.66 -4.72 -42.57
N THR A 259 6.26 -3.92 -41.71
CA THR A 259 6.02 -2.47 -41.60
C THR A 259 7.17 -1.58 -42.12
N ARG A 260 8.20 -2.14 -42.79
CA ARG A 260 9.34 -1.36 -43.33
C ARG A 260 8.94 -0.36 -44.43
N GLY A 261 8.02 -0.73 -45.32
CA GLY A 261 7.67 0.05 -46.52
C GLY A 261 6.90 1.36 -46.32
N GLY A 262 6.58 1.77 -45.08
CA GLY A 262 5.98 3.09 -44.83
C GLY A 262 6.98 4.25 -45.07
N ARG A 263 6.45 5.46 -45.37
CA ARG A 263 7.23 6.70 -45.61
C ARG A 263 8.33 6.97 -44.56
N ALA A 264 9.41 7.60 -45.01
CA ALA A 264 10.56 7.97 -44.19
C ALA A 264 10.17 8.88 -43.00
N LEU A 265 11.06 8.98 -42.00
CA LEU A 265 10.89 9.89 -40.87
C LEU A 265 11.23 11.32 -41.32
N GLU A 266 10.23 12.19 -41.37
CA GLU A 266 10.38 13.65 -41.63
C GLU A 266 11.24 14.34 -40.54
N HIS A 267 11.45 13.69 -39.39
CA HIS A 267 12.34 14.13 -38.32
C HIS A 267 13.34 13.01 -37.96
N PRO A 268 14.53 12.97 -38.60
CA PRO A 268 15.52 11.90 -38.38
C PRO A 268 16.07 11.77 -36.96
N GLY A 269 15.97 12.82 -36.14
CA GLY A 269 16.78 12.96 -34.92
C GLY A 269 16.40 12.12 -33.69
N ARG A 270 15.25 11.40 -33.67
CA ARG A 270 14.82 10.63 -32.47
C ARG A 270 14.06 9.34 -32.81
N LEU A 271 14.59 8.20 -32.37
CA LEU A 271 13.91 6.89 -32.47
C LEU A 271 12.75 6.74 -31.46
N VAL A 272 12.85 7.41 -30.32
CA VAL A 272 11.90 7.44 -29.20
C VAL A 272 11.83 8.87 -28.66
N ASP A 273 10.63 9.38 -28.39
CA ASP A 273 10.45 10.70 -27.75
C ASP A 273 9.33 10.67 -26.70
N PRO A 274 9.64 10.56 -25.40
CA PRO A 274 8.66 10.59 -24.31
C PRO A 274 7.79 11.84 -24.26
N ARG A 275 8.13 12.92 -24.99
CA ARG A 275 7.26 14.09 -25.13
C ARG A 275 5.93 13.72 -25.82
N ARG A 276 5.95 12.76 -26.76
CA ARG A 276 4.76 12.31 -27.52
C ARG A 276 3.69 11.60 -26.67
N LEU A 277 4.03 11.10 -25.48
CA LEU A 277 3.08 10.53 -24.52
C LEU A 277 2.56 11.53 -23.47
N ARG A 278 3.12 12.75 -23.42
CA ARG A 278 2.65 13.81 -22.50
C ARG A 278 1.21 14.18 -22.84
N GLY A 279 0.40 14.39 -21.80
CA GLY A 279 -1.02 14.69 -21.99
C GLY A 279 -1.89 13.50 -22.41
N LEU A 280 -1.35 12.28 -22.54
CA LEU A 280 -2.14 11.09 -22.92
C LEU A 280 -2.51 10.17 -21.74
N GLY A 281 -1.62 9.95 -20.75
CA GLY A 281 -1.80 9.08 -19.56
C GLY A 281 -3.23 8.82 -19.03
N ARG A 282 -3.99 9.83 -18.56
CA ARG A 282 -5.40 9.69 -18.11
C ARG A 282 -6.32 8.93 -19.09
N LEU A 283 -6.15 9.13 -20.39
CA LEU A 283 -6.95 8.47 -21.44
C LEU A 283 -6.54 7.00 -21.61
N ALA A 284 -5.26 6.70 -21.49
CA ALA A 284 -4.78 5.32 -21.44
C ALA A 284 -5.33 4.60 -20.19
N LEU A 285 -5.14 5.21 -19.02
CA LEU A 285 -5.48 4.62 -17.72
C LEU A 285 -7.00 4.39 -17.54
N SER A 286 -7.86 5.23 -18.10
CA SER A 286 -9.32 5.08 -17.98
C SER A 286 -9.88 3.86 -18.72
N HIS A 287 -9.28 3.47 -19.86
CA HIS A 287 -9.65 2.24 -20.55
C HIS A 287 -8.89 1.01 -20.02
N HIS A 288 -7.67 1.23 -19.50
CA HIS A 288 -6.86 0.18 -18.88
C HIS A 288 -7.55 -0.46 -17.68
N ALA A 289 -8.03 0.35 -16.73
CA ALA A 289 -8.50 -0.12 -15.42
C ALA A 289 -9.56 -1.25 -15.53
N LEU A 290 -10.57 -1.11 -16.40
CA LEU A 290 -11.57 -2.16 -16.61
C LEU A 290 -10.96 -3.45 -17.17
N ASN A 291 -10.09 -3.33 -18.18
CA ASN A 291 -9.50 -4.50 -18.84
C ASN A 291 -8.55 -5.26 -17.92
N THR A 292 -7.78 -4.55 -17.09
CA THR A 292 -6.86 -5.15 -16.11
C THR A 292 -7.62 -5.85 -14.99
N THR A 293 -8.71 -5.25 -14.47
CA THR A 293 -9.56 -5.91 -13.48
C THR A 293 -10.14 -7.22 -14.01
N LEU A 294 -10.62 -7.25 -15.26
CA LEU A 294 -11.19 -8.45 -15.88
C LEU A 294 -10.17 -9.58 -16.09
N GLN A 295 -8.89 -9.26 -16.25
CA GLN A 295 -7.82 -10.27 -16.41
C GLN A 295 -7.22 -10.73 -15.08
N ALA A 296 -7.27 -9.90 -14.03
CA ALA A 296 -6.56 -10.15 -12.77
C ALA A 296 -6.90 -11.50 -12.09
N PRO A 297 -8.17 -11.94 -11.95
CA PRO A 297 -8.49 -13.21 -11.29
C PRO A 297 -7.77 -14.42 -11.90
N LEU A 298 -7.89 -14.60 -13.22
CA LEU A 298 -7.35 -15.77 -13.91
C LEU A 298 -5.81 -15.81 -13.96
N GLN A 299 -5.13 -14.66 -13.79
CA GLN A 299 -3.67 -14.61 -13.70
C GLN A 299 -3.16 -14.69 -12.25
N LEU A 300 -3.99 -14.36 -11.26
CA LEU A 300 -3.65 -14.47 -9.84
C LEU A 300 -3.91 -15.87 -9.29
N LEU A 301 -4.92 -16.60 -9.77
CA LEU A 301 -5.25 -17.94 -9.26
C LEU A 301 -4.07 -18.94 -9.33
N PRO A 302 -3.31 -19.10 -10.45
CA PRO A 302 -2.14 -19.99 -10.47
C PRO A 302 -1.02 -19.54 -9.53
N LEU A 303 -0.87 -18.24 -9.29
CA LEU A 303 0.09 -17.72 -8.30
C LEU A 303 -0.36 -18.03 -6.87
N LEU A 304 -1.65 -17.89 -6.58
CA LEU A 304 -2.22 -18.26 -5.28
C LEU A 304 -2.07 -19.76 -5.01
N VAL A 305 -2.28 -20.65 -6.00
CA VAL A 305 -2.03 -22.09 -5.81
C VAL A 305 -0.54 -22.39 -5.60
N LEU A 306 0.37 -21.80 -6.39
CA LEU A 306 1.82 -21.98 -6.19
C LEU A 306 2.24 -21.56 -4.78
N VAL A 307 1.78 -20.39 -4.32
CA VAL A 307 2.26 -19.76 -3.08
C VAL A 307 1.62 -20.39 -1.83
N ILE A 308 0.31 -20.63 -1.84
CA ILE A 308 -0.47 -21.01 -0.65
C ILE A 308 -0.59 -22.54 -0.51
N VAL A 309 -0.45 -23.27 -1.61
CA VAL A 309 -0.68 -24.72 -1.66
C VAL A 309 0.62 -25.45 -2.01
N SER A 310 0.96 -25.57 -3.30
CA SER A 310 2.25 -26.10 -3.75
C SER A 310 2.49 -25.88 -5.24
N SER A 311 3.76 -25.96 -5.65
CA SER A 311 4.15 -26.04 -7.07
C SER A 311 3.55 -27.27 -7.78
N ARG A 312 3.45 -28.41 -7.09
CA ARG A 312 2.87 -29.66 -7.64
C ARG A 312 1.38 -29.50 -7.93
N GLU A 313 0.60 -29.00 -6.98
CA GLU A 313 -0.83 -28.76 -7.21
C GLU A 313 -1.07 -27.64 -8.22
N ASN A 314 -0.21 -26.62 -8.30
CA ASN A 314 -0.34 -25.62 -9.36
C ASN A 314 -0.10 -26.20 -10.75
N GLY A 315 0.70 -27.26 -10.90
CA GLY A 315 0.82 -27.98 -12.18
C GLY A 315 -0.51 -28.61 -12.62
N ILE A 316 -1.22 -29.23 -11.68
CA ILE A 316 -2.53 -29.85 -11.92
C ILE A 316 -3.60 -28.78 -12.19
N PHE A 317 -3.67 -27.74 -11.35
CA PHE A 317 -4.59 -26.62 -11.49
C PHE A 317 -4.37 -25.84 -12.80
N THR A 318 -3.11 -25.56 -13.16
CA THR A 318 -2.78 -24.88 -14.43
C THR A 318 -3.21 -25.71 -15.63
N SER A 319 -2.98 -27.03 -15.62
CA SER A 319 -3.46 -27.92 -16.70
C SER A 319 -4.99 -27.89 -16.85
N ALA A 320 -5.74 -27.93 -15.74
CA ALA A 320 -7.20 -27.77 -15.75
C ALA A 320 -7.64 -26.37 -16.26
N LEU A 321 -6.90 -25.31 -15.93
CA LEU A 321 -7.11 -23.96 -16.44
C LEU A 321 -6.89 -23.85 -17.95
N GLN A 322 -5.93 -24.57 -18.54
CA GLN A 322 -5.73 -24.58 -20.00
C GLN A 322 -6.89 -25.26 -20.73
N VAL A 323 -7.35 -26.42 -20.23
CA VAL A 323 -8.49 -27.15 -20.82
C VAL A 323 -9.77 -26.30 -20.77
N THR A 324 -10.05 -25.66 -19.63
CA THR A 324 -11.23 -24.77 -19.50
C THR A 324 -11.10 -23.49 -20.33
N GLY A 325 -9.90 -22.93 -20.48
CA GLY A 325 -9.65 -21.78 -21.36
C GLY A 325 -10.04 -22.02 -22.83
N VAL A 326 -9.80 -23.22 -23.36
CA VAL A 326 -10.25 -23.61 -24.71
C VAL A 326 -11.78 -23.56 -24.81
N VAL A 327 -12.50 -24.07 -23.80
CA VAL A 327 -13.97 -24.03 -23.74
C VAL A 327 -14.51 -22.60 -23.71
N PHE A 328 -13.95 -21.74 -22.86
CA PHE A 328 -14.46 -20.38 -22.67
C PHE A 328 -14.16 -19.44 -23.85
N THR A 329 -13.18 -19.81 -24.69
CA THR A 329 -12.78 -19.02 -25.86
C THR A 329 -13.94 -18.77 -26.83
N LEU A 330 -14.81 -19.75 -27.09
CA LEU A 330 -15.93 -19.58 -28.03
C LEU A 330 -17.03 -18.64 -27.47
N PRO A 331 -17.60 -18.84 -26.26
CA PRO A 331 -18.57 -17.91 -25.68
C PRO A 331 -18.03 -16.48 -25.48
N TYR A 332 -16.76 -16.33 -25.10
CA TYR A 332 -16.09 -15.03 -25.02
C TYR A 332 -16.02 -14.36 -26.40
N SER A 333 -15.61 -15.10 -27.44
CA SER A 333 -15.49 -14.59 -28.81
C SER A 333 -16.82 -14.10 -29.39
N ILE A 334 -17.92 -14.82 -29.13
CA ILE A 334 -19.29 -14.39 -29.48
C ILE A 334 -19.61 -13.04 -28.83
N THR A 335 -19.23 -12.86 -27.57
CA THR A 335 -19.51 -11.64 -26.80
C THR A 335 -18.63 -10.45 -27.23
N VAL A 336 -17.40 -10.71 -27.68
CA VAL A 336 -16.56 -9.70 -28.35
C VAL A 336 -17.15 -9.30 -29.70
N GLY A 337 -17.64 -10.26 -30.49
CA GLY A 337 -18.32 -10.00 -31.77
C GLY A 337 -19.62 -9.21 -31.61
N LEU A 338 -20.40 -9.47 -30.57
CA LEU A 338 -21.56 -8.67 -30.16
C LEU A 338 -21.18 -7.20 -29.96
N PHE A 339 -20.12 -6.93 -29.18
CA PHE A 339 -19.64 -5.57 -28.92
C PHE A 339 -19.10 -4.89 -30.19
N ALA A 340 -18.31 -5.63 -30.99
CA ALA A 340 -17.65 -5.10 -32.19
C ALA A 340 -18.61 -4.82 -33.36
N SER A 341 -19.80 -5.42 -33.37
CA SER A 341 -20.76 -5.32 -34.48
C SER A 341 -21.94 -4.37 -34.25
N ALA A 342 -22.03 -3.75 -33.07
CA ALA A 342 -23.17 -2.93 -32.66
C ALA A 342 -22.95 -1.40 -32.79
N ASP A 343 -21.78 -0.95 -33.25
CA ASP A 343 -21.41 0.45 -33.53
C ASP A 343 -21.74 1.50 -32.44
N GLY A 344 -21.91 1.05 -31.19
CA GLY A 344 -22.26 1.89 -30.05
C GLY A 344 -23.76 2.09 -29.80
N ASP A 345 -24.64 1.42 -30.55
CA ASP A 345 -26.07 1.41 -30.25
C ASP A 345 -26.44 0.36 -29.19
N GLU A 346 -26.98 0.84 -28.07
CA GLU A 346 -27.50 0.01 -26.98
C GLU A 346 -28.68 -0.88 -27.44
N ARG A 347 -29.48 -0.46 -28.42
CA ARG A 347 -30.59 -1.27 -28.96
C ARG A 347 -30.10 -2.41 -29.85
N ALA A 348 -29.10 -2.16 -30.71
CA ALA A 348 -28.42 -3.19 -31.49
C ALA A 348 -27.74 -4.23 -30.59
N VAL A 349 -27.13 -3.82 -29.48
CA VAL A 349 -26.66 -4.75 -28.44
C VAL A 349 -27.83 -5.56 -27.86
N LEU A 350 -28.82 -4.91 -27.24
CA LEU A 350 -29.88 -5.59 -26.48
C LEU A 350 -30.76 -6.51 -27.33
N SER A 351 -30.95 -6.20 -28.62
CA SER A 351 -31.65 -7.09 -29.56
C SER A 351 -30.83 -8.34 -29.88
N ARG A 352 -29.53 -8.20 -30.20
CA ARG A 352 -28.64 -9.34 -30.50
C ARG A 352 -28.32 -10.18 -29.26
N MET A 353 -28.30 -9.58 -28.06
CA MET A 353 -28.15 -10.30 -26.79
C MET A 353 -29.21 -11.39 -26.56
N ARG A 354 -30.41 -11.24 -27.14
CA ARG A 354 -31.46 -12.26 -27.08
C ARG A 354 -31.09 -13.56 -27.80
N LEU A 355 -30.13 -13.52 -28.72
CA LEU A 355 -29.55 -14.68 -29.39
C LEU A 355 -28.20 -15.07 -28.78
N THR A 356 -27.28 -14.11 -28.58
CA THR A 356 -25.92 -14.43 -28.13
C THR A 356 -25.85 -14.98 -26.72
N LEU A 357 -26.68 -14.48 -25.79
CA LEU A 357 -26.68 -14.94 -24.40
C LEU A 357 -27.11 -16.41 -24.27
N PRO A 358 -28.28 -16.86 -24.79
CA PRO A 358 -28.65 -18.28 -24.72
C PRO A 358 -27.75 -19.19 -25.57
N VAL A 359 -27.24 -18.74 -26.71
CA VAL A 359 -26.28 -19.54 -27.51
C VAL A 359 -24.97 -19.75 -26.75
N SER A 360 -24.39 -18.69 -26.18
CA SER A 360 -23.17 -18.80 -25.35
C SER A 360 -23.39 -19.64 -24.09
N LEU A 361 -24.54 -19.52 -23.42
CA LEU A 361 -24.90 -20.39 -22.29
C LEU A 361 -25.06 -21.85 -22.72
N GLY A 362 -25.68 -22.11 -23.87
CA GLY A 362 -25.85 -23.45 -24.44
C GLY A 362 -24.52 -24.11 -24.81
N ILE A 363 -23.57 -23.34 -25.38
CA ILE A 363 -22.20 -23.82 -25.65
C ILE A 363 -21.48 -24.15 -24.34
N SER A 364 -21.52 -23.27 -23.34
CA SER A 364 -20.92 -23.54 -22.02
C SER A 364 -21.58 -24.74 -21.31
N LEU A 365 -22.90 -24.93 -21.43
CA LEU A 365 -23.62 -26.05 -20.85
C LEU A 365 -23.26 -27.38 -21.54
N LEU A 366 -23.26 -27.42 -22.88
CA LEU A 366 -22.86 -28.58 -23.66
C LEU A 366 -21.42 -29.00 -23.35
N ALA A 367 -20.51 -28.03 -23.27
CA ALA A 367 -19.12 -28.30 -22.89
C ALA A 367 -18.98 -28.84 -21.46
N ASN A 368 -19.83 -28.40 -20.52
CA ASN A 368 -19.89 -29.00 -19.17
C ASN A 368 -20.43 -30.44 -19.21
N LEU A 369 -21.54 -30.68 -19.92
CA LEU A 369 -22.13 -32.01 -20.09
C LEU A 369 -21.16 -33.02 -20.72
N LEU A 370 -20.30 -32.57 -21.63
CA LEU A 370 -19.23 -33.39 -22.22
C LEU A 370 -18.03 -33.55 -21.27
N LEU A 371 -17.55 -32.48 -20.63
CA LEU A 371 -16.36 -32.55 -19.77
C LEU A 371 -16.60 -33.25 -18.43
N PHE A 372 -17.81 -33.25 -17.86
CA PHE A 372 -18.06 -33.93 -16.59
C PHE A 372 -17.73 -35.44 -16.60
N PRO A 373 -18.20 -36.24 -17.59
CA PRO A 373 -17.74 -37.61 -17.77
C PRO A 373 -16.32 -37.70 -18.35
N LEU A 374 -15.95 -36.83 -19.29
CA LEU A 374 -14.67 -36.95 -20.03
C LEU A 374 -13.43 -36.41 -19.28
N ALA A 375 -13.58 -35.66 -18.18
CA ALA A 375 -12.48 -34.99 -17.48
C ALA A 375 -11.27 -35.89 -17.15
N PRO A 376 -11.42 -37.13 -16.61
CA PRO A 376 -10.28 -38.03 -16.38
C PRO A 376 -9.56 -38.37 -17.68
N TYR A 377 -10.30 -38.75 -18.73
CA TYR A 377 -9.75 -39.13 -20.03
C TYR A 377 -9.01 -37.97 -20.71
N VAL A 378 -9.58 -36.75 -20.67
CA VAL A 378 -8.96 -35.53 -21.20
C VAL A 378 -7.65 -35.21 -20.49
N LEU A 379 -7.61 -35.31 -19.16
CA LEU A 379 -6.39 -35.05 -18.39
C LEU A 379 -5.38 -36.20 -18.45
N ARG A 380 -5.81 -37.44 -18.70
CA ARG A 380 -4.92 -38.60 -18.93
C ARG A 380 -4.06 -38.42 -20.19
N VAL A 381 -4.48 -37.57 -21.13
CA VAL A 381 -3.63 -37.13 -22.26
C VAL A 381 -2.41 -36.37 -21.76
N PHE A 382 -2.53 -35.53 -20.72
CA PHE A 382 -1.42 -34.83 -20.07
C PHE A 382 -0.59 -35.80 -19.21
N GLY A 383 -1.23 -36.71 -18.47
CA GLY A 383 -0.58 -37.80 -17.75
C GLY A 383 -1.45 -38.39 -16.63
N ALA A 384 -1.00 -39.47 -15.99
CA ALA A 384 -1.75 -40.15 -14.92
C ALA A 384 -2.06 -39.20 -13.73
N ALA A 385 -1.04 -38.58 -13.13
CA ALA A 385 -1.25 -37.65 -12.00
C ALA A 385 -2.22 -36.48 -12.33
N TYR A 386 -2.24 -36.00 -13.58
CA TYR A 386 -3.20 -34.98 -14.01
C TYR A 386 -4.63 -35.53 -14.11
N SER A 387 -4.81 -36.76 -14.59
CA SER A 387 -6.09 -37.49 -14.58
C SER A 387 -6.62 -37.68 -13.17
N ASP A 388 -5.79 -38.25 -12.31
CA ASP A 388 -6.25 -38.91 -11.11
C ASP A 388 -6.55 -37.88 -9.98
N GLU A 389 -5.80 -36.77 -9.96
CA GLU A 389 -6.01 -35.66 -9.01
C GLU A 389 -6.77 -34.47 -9.63
N GLY A 390 -6.60 -34.23 -10.94
CA GLY A 390 -7.11 -33.04 -11.62
C GLY A 390 -8.56 -33.14 -12.12
N ALA A 391 -9.14 -34.33 -12.26
CA ALA A 391 -10.45 -34.50 -12.88
C ALA A 391 -11.58 -33.74 -12.16
N THR A 392 -11.57 -33.71 -10.82
CA THR A 392 -12.56 -32.97 -10.03
C THR A 392 -12.32 -31.46 -10.08
N ILE A 393 -11.06 -31.02 -10.13
CA ILE A 393 -10.70 -29.60 -10.32
C ILE A 393 -11.22 -29.12 -11.69
N LEU A 394 -10.99 -29.87 -12.76
CA LEU A 394 -11.50 -29.57 -14.10
C LEU A 394 -13.03 -29.49 -14.16
N ARG A 395 -13.75 -30.42 -13.49
CA ARG A 395 -15.22 -30.37 -13.37
C ARG A 395 -15.71 -29.09 -12.72
N VAL A 396 -15.14 -28.72 -11.56
CA VAL A 396 -15.51 -27.49 -10.84
C VAL A 396 -15.19 -26.25 -11.69
N MET A 397 -13.99 -26.18 -12.26
CA MET A 397 -13.57 -25.04 -13.09
C MET A 397 -14.42 -24.91 -14.36
N ALA A 398 -14.87 -26.00 -15.00
CA ALA A 398 -15.69 -25.94 -16.21
C ALA A 398 -17.03 -25.19 -15.99
N LEU A 399 -17.61 -25.28 -14.79
CA LEU A 399 -18.84 -24.56 -14.42
C LEU A 399 -18.66 -23.04 -14.51
N ALA A 400 -17.44 -22.53 -14.32
CA ALA A 400 -17.13 -21.10 -14.43
C ALA A 400 -17.55 -20.49 -15.77
N GLY A 401 -17.56 -21.27 -16.86
CA GLY A 401 -17.95 -20.83 -18.20
C GLY A 401 -19.39 -20.34 -18.28
N LEU A 402 -20.31 -20.91 -17.49
CA LEU A 402 -21.71 -20.45 -17.43
C LEU A 402 -21.80 -19.04 -16.83
N PHE A 403 -20.97 -18.77 -15.82
CA PHE A 403 -20.94 -17.50 -15.10
C PHE A 403 -20.15 -16.42 -15.87
N PHE A 404 -19.05 -16.79 -16.53
CA PHE A 404 -18.32 -15.92 -17.44
C PHE A 404 -19.20 -15.37 -18.56
N VAL A 405 -20.08 -16.20 -19.15
CA VAL A 405 -21.03 -15.72 -20.18
C VAL A 405 -21.90 -14.57 -19.68
N VAL A 406 -22.36 -14.61 -18.43
CA VAL A 406 -23.13 -13.50 -17.82
C VAL A 406 -22.24 -12.29 -17.54
N LYS A 407 -21.03 -12.52 -17.02
CA LYS A 407 -20.01 -11.48 -16.72
C LYS A 407 -19.61 -10.69 -17.98
N ASP A 408 -19.29 -11.38 -19.08
CA ASP A 408 -18.90 -10.79 -20.35
C ASP A 408 -20.06 -10.02 -21.01
N HIS A 409 -21.28 -10.56 -21.01
CA HIS A 409 -22.45 -9.88 -21.56
C HIS A 409 -22.81 -8.62 -20.76
N PHE A 410 -22.65 -8.63 -19.43
CA PHE A 410 -22.75 -7.44 -18.60
C PHE A 410 -21.67 -6.41 -18.96
N VAL A 411 -20.41 -6.83 -19.11
CA VAL A 411 -19.31 -5.94 -19.52
C VAL A 411 -19.55 -5.32 -20.89
N ALA A 412 -20.04 -6.09 -21.87
CA ALA A 412 -20.37 -5.59 -23.20
C ALA A 412 -21.45 -4.49 -23.15
N LEU A 413 -22.55 -4.75 -22.43
CA LEU A 413 -23.62 -3.75 -22.23
C LEU A 413 -23.11 -2.50 -21.51
N ARG A 414 -22.31 -2.64 -20.45
CA ARG A 414 -21.75 -1.49 -19.71
C ARG A 414 -20.69 -0.70 -20.49
N ARG A 415 -19.99 -1.33 -21.44
CA ARG A 415 -19.10 -0.63 -22.38
C ARG A 415 -19.89 0.24 -23.36
N VAL A 416 -20.97 -0.27 -23.95
CA VAL A 416 -21.81 0.50 -24.89
C VAL A 416 -22.61 1.61 -24.19
N GLN A 417 -23.08 1.39 -22.95
CA GLN A 417 -23.72 2.43 -22.12
C GLN A 417 -22.76 3.56 -21.66
N ASP A 418 -21.48 3.54 -22.03
CA ASP A 418 -20.40 4.38 -21.50
C ASP A 418 -20.22 4.32 -19.96
N ARG A 419 -20.84 3.34 -19.30
CA ARG A 419 -20.84 3.12 -17.84
C ARG A 419 -19.63 2.31 -17.36
N THR A 420 -18.54 2.36 -18.12
CA THR A 420 -17.28 1.62 -17.90
C THR A 420 -16.73 1.79 -16.47
N THR A 421 -16.75 3.01 -15.91
CA THR A 421 -16.30 3.26 -14.53
C THR A 421 -17.13 2.53 -13.48
N ASN A 422 -18.45 2.41 -13.68
CA ASN A 422 -19.31 1.65 -12.77
C ASN A 422 -19.06 0.14 -12.91
N ALA A 423 -18.80 -0.34 -14.14
CA ALA A 423 -18.35 -1.71 -14.35
C ALA A 423 -17.03 -1.99 -13.61
N THR A 424 -16.01 -1.13 -13.75
CA THR A 424 -14.73 -1.31 -13.04
C THR A 424 -14.92 -1.43 -11.53
N LEU A 425 -15.75 -0.58 -10.91
CA LEU A 425 -16.00 -0.64 -9.47
C LEU A 425 -16.67 -1.96 -9.03
N VAL A 426 -17.63 -2.47 -9.82
CA VAL A 426 -18.29 -3.76 -9.53
C VAL A 426 -17.33 -4.92 -9.75
N MET A 427 -16.58 -4.94 -10.87
CA MET A 427 -15.60 -5.98 -11.17
C MET A 427 -14.46 -6.00 -10.13
N VAL A 428 -14.00 -4.86 -9.62
CA VAL A 428 -12.98 -4.84 -8.55
C VAL A 428 -13.52 -5.45 -7.26
N GLY A 429 -14.77 -5.16 -6.90
CA GLY A 429 -15.43 -5.77 -5.74
C GLY A 429 -15.52 -7.29 -5.86
N PHE A 430 -15.96 -7.80 -7.02
CA PHE A 430 -16.02 -9.24 -7.25
C PHE A 430 -14.63 -9.88 -7.40
N THR A 431 -13.65 -9.26 -8.05
CA THR A 431 -12.26 -9.76 -8.09
C THR A 431 -11.66 -9.93 -6.70
N VAL A 432 -11.90 -9.00 -5.76
CA VAL A 432 -11.45 -9.15 -4.37
C VAL A 432 -12.19 -10.32 -3.67
N ALA A 433 -13.49 -10.47 -3.89
CA ALA A 433 -14.26 -11.58 -3.33
C ALA A 433 -13.88 -12.95 -3.94
N GLU A 434 -13.64 -13.02 -5.25
CA GLU A 434 -13.16 -14.20 -5.99
C GLU A 434 -11.86 -14.71 -5.38
N LEU A 435 -10.89 -13.82 -5.18
CA LEU A 435 -9.57 -14.15 -4.65
C LEU A 435 -9.61 -14.46 -3.13
N ALA A 436 -10.46 -13.78 -2.37
CA ALA A 436 -10.65 -14.06 -0.95
C ALA A 436 -11.33 -15.43 -0.72
N ALA A 437 -12.36 -15.78 -1.51
CA ALA A 437 -13.00 -17.08 -1.42
C ALA A 437 -12.13 -18.21 -1.97
N ALA A 438 -11.33 -17.94 -3.01
CA ALA A 438 -10.28 -18.86 -3.48
C ALA A 438 -9.27 -19.16 -2.36
N TYR A 439 -8.77 -18.12 -1.67
CA TYR A 439 -7.89 -18.25 -0.51
C TYR A 439 -8.53 -19.08 0.62
N VAL A 440 -9.75 -18.71 1.05
CA VAL A 440 -10.45 -19.41 2.14
C VAL A 440 -10.74 -20.86 1.76
N GLY A 441 -11.21 -21.12 0.55
CA GLY A 441 -11.49 -22.48 0.06
C GLY A 441 -10.25 -23.37 0.07
N ALA A 442 -9.10 -22.84 -0.37
CA ALA A 442 -7.83 -23.57 -0.32
C ALA A 442 -7.45 -23.99 1.11
N ARG A 443 -7.68 -23.12 2.10
CA ARG A 443 -7.38 -23.38 3.51
C ARG A 443 -8.42 -24.26 4.22
N THR A 444 -9.69 -24.22 3.82
CA THR A 444 -10.77 -24.99 4.48
C THR A 444 -11.00 -26.38 3.89
N THR A 445 -10.65 -26.60 2.62
CA THR A 445 -10.81 -27.89 1.93
C THR A 445 -9.52 -28.43 1.32
N GLY A 446 -8.37 -27.96 1.83
CA GLY A 446 -7.10 -28.69 1.76
C GLY A 446 -6.42 -28.76 0.39
N GLY A 447 -6.51 -27.70 -0.42
CA GLY A 447 -5.71 -27.61 -1.67
C GLY A 447 -6.35 -26.85 -2.82
N ALA A 448 -5.84 -27.07 -4.03
CA ALA A 448 -6.24 -26.40 -5.26
C ALA A 448 -7.70 -26.69 -5.67
N LEU A 449 -8.25 -27.85 -5.28
CA LEU A 449 -9.68 -28.14 -5.44
C LEU A 449 -10.53 -27.18 -4.60
N GLY A 450 -10.16 -26.96 -3.33
CA GLY A 450 -10.80 -25.97 -2.48
C GLY A 450 -10.71 -24.56 -3.03
N MET A 451 -9.56 -24.20 -3.62
CA MET A 451 -9.39 -22.92 -4.32
C MET A 451 -10.35 -22.76 -5.50
N ALA A 452 -10.50 -23.81 -6.32
CA ALA A 452 -11.43 -23.83 -7.44
C ALA A 452 -12.89 -23.70 -6.99
N VAL A 453 -13.30 -24.43 -5.94
CA VAL A 453 -14.66 -24.37 -5.38
C VAL A 453 -14.98 -22.97 -4.85
N GLY A 454 -14.11 -22.42 -4.00
CA GLY A 454 -14.32 -21.08 -3.43
C GLY A 454 -14.43 -19.97 -4.48
N TRP A 455 -13.56 -20.02 -5.50
CA TRP A 455 -13.61 -19.11 -6.65
C TRP A 455 -14.94 -19.23 -7.42
N VAL A 456 -15.32 -20.45 -7.82
CA VAL A 456 -16.52 -20.70 -8.65
C VAL A 456 -17.82 -20.38 -7.90
N CYS A 457 -17.86 -20.58 -6.58
CA CYS A 457 -18.99 -20.16 -5.74
C CYS A 457 -19.20 -18.64 -5.76
N VAL A 458 -18.14 -17.83 -5.67
CA VAL A 458 -18.27 -16.36 -5.81
C VAL A 458 -18.62 -15.95 -7.23
N LEU A 459 -18.06 -16.63 -8.25
CA LEU A 459 -18.39 -16.35 -9.65
C LEU A 459 -19.88 -16.64 -9.95
N ALA A 460 -20.48 -17.64 -9.30
CA ALA A 460 -21.92 -17.90 -9.35
C ALA A 460 -22.75 -16.76 -8.73
N VAL A 461 -22.36 -16.28 -7.54
CA VAL A 461 -23.00 -15.13 -6.87
C VAL A 461 -22.87 -13.86 -7.71
N GLU A 462 -21.71 -13.63 -8.32
CA GLU A 462 -21.50 -12.55 -9.27
C GLU A 462 -22.47 -12.66 -10.45
N ALA A 463 -22.56 -13.80 -11.12
CA ALA A 463 -23.48 -13.99 -12.25
C ALA A 463 -24.94 -13.70 -11.86
N VAL A 464 -25.39 -14.12 -10.67
CA VAL A 464 -26.72 -13.76 -10.15
C VAL A 464 -26.89 -12.24 -10.01
N VAL A 465 -25.93 -11.53 -9.41
CA VAL A 465 -25.98 -10.07 -9.24
C VAL A 465 -25.91 -9.32 -10.58
N LEU A 466 -25.07 -9.78 -11.52
CA LEU A 466 -24.93 -9.18 -12.84
C LEU A 466 -26.13 -9.45 -13.76
N SER A 467 -26.88 -10.53 -13.53
CA SER A 467 -28.11 -10.84 -14.27
C SER A 467 -29.19 -9.77 -14.10
N VAL A 468 -29.29 -9.14 -12.93
CA VAL A 468 -30.35 -8.15 -12.63
C VAL A 468 -30.26 -6.93 -13.57
N PRO A 469 -29.10 -6.27 -13.76
CA PRO A 469 -28.90 -5.27 -14.81
C PRO A 469 -29.24 -5.72 -16.24
N LEU A 470 -28.96 -6.98 -16.59
CA LEU A 470 -29.25 -7.53 -17.92
C LEU A 470 -30.75 -7.71 -18.13
N LEU A 471 -31.44 -8.30 -17.15
CA LEU A 471 -32.89 -8.49 -17.16
C LEU A 471 -33.65 -7.16 -17.16
N VAL A 472 -33.19 -6.16 -16.40
CA VAL A 472 -33.77 -4.81 -16.41
C VAL A 472 -33.63 -4.13 -17.78
N ALA A 473 -32.49 -4.31 -18.46
CA ALA A 473 -32.29 -3.75 -19.80
C ALA A 473 -33.02 -4.52 -20.91
N ALA A 474 -33.27 -5.83 -20.73
CA ALA A 474 -33.96 -6.67 -21.71
C ALA A 474 -35.50 -6.47 -21.74
N ARG A 475 -36.10 -5.92 -20.67
CA ARG A 475 -37.54 -5.66 -20.55
C ARG A 475 -38.01 -4.57 -21.54
N PRO A 476 -38.97 -4.87 -22.43
CA PRO A 476 -39.53 -3.86 -23.32
C PRO A 476 -40.51 -2.95 -22.58
N GLY A 477 -40.25 -1.63 -22.59
CA GLY A 477 -41.22 -0.60 -22.21
C GLY A 477 -40.93 0.14 -20.90
N LEU A 478 -40.30 1.32 -21.01
CA LEU A 478 -40.48 2.48 -20.11
C LEU A 478 -39.72 3.74 -20.58
N LEU A 479 -38.70 3.58 -21.46
CA LEU A 479 -37.98 4.69 -22.09
C LEU A 479 -38.56 5.12 -23.47
N ALA A 480 -39.87 4.95 -23.64
CA ALA A 480 -40.61 5.67 -24.67
C ALA A 480 -41.07 7.02 -24.09
N ARG A 481 -41.00 8.10 -24.87
CA ARG A 481 -41.33 9.49 -24.49
C ARG A 481 -40.34 10.20 -23.55
N VAL A 482 -39.07 10.30 -23.97
CA VAL A 482 -38.29 11.54 -23.77
C VAL A 482 -37.78 12.00 -25.13
N PRO A 483 -38.32 13.08 -25.71
CA PRO A 483 -37.75 13.67 -26.93
C PRO A 483 -36.35 14.20 -26.64
N VAL A 484 -35.33 13.68 -27.32
CA VAL A 484 -34.01 14.32 -27.35
C VAL A 484 -34.13 15.60 -28.18
N PRO A 485 -33.78 16.78 -27.65
CA PRO A 485 -33.83 18.01 -28.45
C PRO A 485 -32.93 17.87 -29.69
N ALA A 486 -33.50 18.11 -30.87
CA ALA A 486 -32.75 18.03 -32.12
C ALA A 486 -31.54 18.96 -32.06
N ARG A 487 -30.35 18.38 -32.20
CA ARG A 487 -29.07 19.09 -32.16
C ARG A 487 -28.92 19.94 -33.42
N ARG A 488 -29.49 21.15 -33.40
CA ARG A 488 -29.42 22.11 -34.53
C ARG A 488 -27.98 22.21 -35.03
N GLY A 489 -27.82 22.08 -36.35
CA GLY A 489 -26.52 22.12 -37.00
C GLY A 489 -25.84 23.47 -36.80
N SER A 490 -24.51 23.45 -36.68
CA SER A 490 -23.69 24.66 -36.68
C SER A 490 -23.44 25.13 -38.12
N THR A 491 -24.50 25.47 -38.84
CA THR A 491 -24.37 26.27 -40.07
C THR A 491 -24.04 27.70 -39.65
N ALA A 492 -22.81 28.15 -39.95
CA ALA A 492 -22.48 29.57 -39.83
C ALA A 492 -23.29 30.35 -40.89
N THR A 493 -23.90 31.45 -40.48
CA THR A 493 -24.52 32.40 -41.40
C THR A 493 -24.13 33.79 -40.94
N THR A 494 -23.36 34.49 -41.77
CA THR A 494 -23.01 35.89 -41.60
C THR A 494 -24.28 36.71 -41.67
N ALA A 495 -24.63 37.39 -40.58
CA ALA A 495 -25.68 38.39 -40.54
C ALA A 495 -25.05 39.76 -40.30
N THR A 496 -25.41 40.74 -41.13
CA THR A 496 -24.87 42.09 -41.13
C THR A 496 -25.25 42.85 -39.86
N VAL A 497 -24.32 43.67 -39.35
CA VAL A 497 -24.64 44.72 -38.39
C VAL A 497 -25.23 45.90 -39.17
N THR A 498 -26.46 46.27 -38.85
CA THR A 498 -27.13 47.50 -39.31
C THR A 498 -27.87 48.11 -38.12
N ASP A 499 -28.04 49.43 -38.15
CA ASP A 499 -28.21 50.28 -36.98
C ASP A 499 -29.47 50.05 -36.14
N VAL A 500 -29.33 50.32 -34.82
CA VAL A 500 -30.42 50.69 -33.93
C VAL A 500 -29.97 51.92 -33.14
N PRO A 501 -30.76 53.02 -33.07
CA PRO A 501 -30.32 54.26 -32.42
C PRO A 501 -30.08 54.13 -30.91
N ALA A 502 -29.27 55.04 -30.36
CA ALA A 502 -29.05 55.17 -28.93
C ALA A 502 -30.12 56.09 -28.30
N GLU A 503 -30.75 55.63 -27.22
CA GLU A 503 -31.54 56.46 -26.30
C GLU A 503 -31.26 56.08 -24.82
N PRO A 504 -31.61 56.93 -23.84
CA PRO A 504 -30.65 57.25 -22.77
C PRO A 504 -30.74 56.41 -21.48
N SER A 505 -29.69 56.59 -20.67
CA SER A 505 -29.50 56.05 -19.32
C SER A 505 -30.66 56.31 -18.36
N GLY A 506 -31.15 55.26 -17.66
CA GLY A 506 -32.32 55.40 -16.78
C GLY A 506 -32.52 54.46 -15.59
N THR A 507 -31.75 53.39 -15.35
CA THR A 507 -31.99 52.52 -14.18
C THR A 507 -30.75 51.88 -13.58
N THR A 508 -30.42 52.22 -12.33
CA THR A 508 -29.46 51.48 -11.51
C THR A 508 -30.10 50.21 -10.96
N ALA A 509 -29.55 49.05 -11.32
CA ALA A 509 -30.04 47.76 -10.82
C ALA A 509 -29.78 47.63 -9.29
N ALA A 510 -30.83 47.79 -8.50
CA ALA A 510 -30.73 47.78 -7.04
C ALA A 510 -30.27 46.41 -6.50
N THR A 511 -29.13 46.40 -5.80
CA THR A 511 -28.61 45.22 -5.10
C THR A 511 -29.66 44.69 -4.11
N PRO A 512 -29.99 43.38 -4.10
CA PRO A 512 -31.02 42.85 -3.21
C PRO A 512 -30.62 43.04 -1.74
N THR A 513 -31.39 43.85 -1.01
CA THR A 513 -31.12 44.15 0.40
C THR A 513 -31.28 42.89 1.27
N PRO A 514 -30.36 42.62 2.20
CA PRO A 514 -30.49 41.47 3.09
C PRO A 514 -31.70 41.65 4.02
N ARG A 515 -32.63 40.68 4.04
CA ARG A 515 -33.72 40.65 5.03
C ARG A 515 -33.16 40.85 6.44
N PRO A 516 -33.67 41.80 7.25
CA PRO A 516 -33.21 42.00 8.62
C PRO A 516 -33.44 40.73 9.43
N ALA A 517 -32.39 40.25 10.10
CA ALA A 517 -32.49 39.07 10.94
C ALA A 517 -33.37 39.36 12.17
N ARG A 518 -34.27 38.41 12.53
CA ARG A 518 -35.09 38.51 13.75
C ARG A 518 -34.19 38.79 14.97
N PRO A 519 -34.53 39.74 15.85
CA PRO A 519 -33.70 40.07 17.01
C PRO A 519 -33.54 38.86 17.94
N GLU A 520 -32.30 38.55 18.33
CA GLU A 520 -32.03 37.40 19.20
C GLU A 520 -32.41 37.66 20.66
N PRO A 521 -33.04 36.67 21.35
CA PRO A 521 -33.37 36.74 22.77
C PRO A 521 -32.23 37.23 23.68
N ALA A 522 -32.58 38.01 24.70
CA ALA A 522 -31.61 38.66 25.60
C ALA A 522 -30.65 37.69 26.30
N TRP A 523 -31.07 36.45 26.59
CA TRP A 523 -30.21 35.42 27.18
C TRP A 523 -29.10 34.97 26.22
N LEU A 524 -29.36 34.89 24.91
CA LEU A 524 -28.34 34.63 23.88
C LEU A 524 -27.35 35.80 23.77
N ARG A 525 -27.80 37.06 23.99
CA ARG A 525 -26.90 38.22 24.09
C ARG A 525 -26.01 38.14 25.34
N ARG A 526 -26.57 37.86 26.53
CA ARG A 526 -25.80 37.71 27.79
C ARG A 526 -24.73 36.62 27.67
N GLY A 527 -25.10 35.42 27.21
CA GLY A 527 -24.16 34.31 27.00
C GLY A 527 -23.03 34.62 26.00
N ARG A 528 -23.30 35.44 24.97
CA ARG A 528 -22.28 35.92 24.02
C ARG A 528 -21.30 36.92 24.63
N HIS A 529 -21.75 37.82 25.51
CA HIS A 529 -20.85 38.72 26.22
C HIS A 529 -19.96 37.96 27.20
N LEU A 530 -20.52 36.99 27.94
CA LEU A 530 -19.77 36.15 28.86
C LEU A 530 -18.68 35.34 28.14
N ALA A 531 -19.05 34.61 27.09
CA ALA A 531 -18.10 33.83 26.27
C ALA A 531 -17.06 34.68 25.51
N ARG A 532 -17.30 35.98 25.31
CA ARG A 532 -16.32 36.92 24.72
C ARG A 532 -15.37 37.54 25.75
N ARG A 533 -15.75 37.60 27.03
CA ARG A 533 -14.92 38.07 28.16
C ARG A 533 -14.03 36.97 28.74
N ILE A 534 -14.58 35.76 28.93
CA ILE A 534 -13.91 34.65 29.65
C ILE A 534 -12.67 34.10 28.92
N GLY A 535 -12.65 34.12 27.58
CA GLY A 535 -11.49 33.65 26.80
C GLY A 535 -11.20 32.14 26.95
N PRO A 536 -9.95 31.70 26.73
CA PRO A 536 -9.54 30.30 26.94
C PRO A 536 -9.24 29.95 28.41
N GLY A 537 -9.06 30.95 29.28
CA GLY A 537 -8.44 30.81 30.61
C GLY A 537 -9.02 29.68 31.48
N PRO A 538 -10.32 29.70 31.83
CA PRO A 538 -10.89 28.66 32.69
C PRO A 538 -10.91 27.25 32.08
N ALA A 539 -10.90 27.12 30.74
CA ALA A 539 -10.77 25.82 30.11
C ALA A 539 -9.33 25.28 30.22
N LEU A 540 -8.32 26.14 30.06
CA LEU A 540 -6.92 25.78 30.32
C LEU A 540 -6.68 25.45 31.79
N LEU A 541 -7.20 26.28 32.72
CA LEU A 541 -7.08 26.05 34.16
C LEU A 541 -7.74 24.74 34.57
N LEU A 542 -8.92 24.41 34.03
CA LEU A 542 -9.56 23.11 34.24
C LEU A 542 -8.70 21.96 33.70
N MET A 543 -8.15 22.08 32.49
CA MET A 543 -7.26 21.06 31.91
C MET A 543 -5.99 20.85 32.74
N CYS A 544 -5.36 21.92 33.22
CA CYS A 544 -4.21 21.83 34.14
C CYS A 544 -4.60 21.20 35.49
N ALA A 545 -5.77 21.55 36.03
CA ALA A 545 -6.30 20.94 37.26
C ALA A 545 -6.58 19.44 37.12
N GLY A 546 -6.74 18.92 35.89
CA GLY A 546 -6.82 17.48 35.61
C GLY A 546 -5.55 16.70 35.98
N LEU A 547 -4.38 17.35 36.08
CA LEU A 547 -3.17 16.71 36.57
C LEU A 547 -3.21 16.44 38.09
N LEU A 548 -4.05 17.13 38.87
CA LEU A 548 -4.16 16.95 40.32
C LEU A 548 -4.80 15.61 40.74
N PRO A 549 -6.00 15.22 40.27
CA PRO A 549 -6.55 13.90 40.58
C PRO A 549 -5.68 12.80 39.96
N MET A 550 -5.04 13.03 38.81
CA MET A 550 -4.08 12.09 38.25
C MET A 550 -2.89 11.87 39.19
N ALA A 551 -2.24 12.94 39.67
CA ALA A 551 -1.10 12.84 40.59
C ALA A 551 -1.48 12.17 41.91
N TYR A 552 -2.65 12.49 42.46
CA TYR A 552 -3.16 11.82 43.66
C TYR A 552 -3.45 10.32 43.41
N GLY A 553 -4.08 9.97 42.28
CA GLY A 553 -4.28 8.57 41.89
C GLY A 553 -2.98 7.80 41.67
N VAL A 554 -1.95 8.47 41.12
CA VAL A 554 -0.60 7.89 40.93
C VAL A 554 0.11 7.67 42.27
N ALA A 555 0.02 8.62 43.22
CA ALA A 555 0.54 8.45 44.57
C ALA A 555 -0.17 7.30 45.30
N SER A 556 -1.51 7.29 45.29
CA SER A 556 -2.31 6.19 45.85
C SER A 556 -1.99 4.83 45.22
N ALA A 557 -1.63 4.79 43.92
CA ALA A 557 -1.24 3.55 43.24
C ALA A 557 0.13 3.00 43.69
N ARG A 558 1.05 3.88 44.13
CA ARG A 558 2.33 3.47 44.73
C ARG A 558 2.15 2.94 46.15
N GLU A 559 1.33 3.60 46.96
CA GLU A 559 1.12 3.27 48.38
C GLU A 559 0.17 2.08 48.60
N LEU A 560 -0.95 2.03 47.88
CA LEU A 560 -2.05 1.08 48.11
C LEU A 560 -2.24 0.09 46.95
N GLY A 561 -1.30 0.07 46.01
CA GLY A 561 -1.45 -0.65 44.73
C GLY A 561 -2.56 -0.07 43.85
N THR A 562 -2.77 -0.70 42.69
CA THR A 562 -3.71 -0.21 41.65
C THR A 562 -5.18 -0.50 41.97
N SER A 563 -5.64 -0.01 43.12
CA SER A 563 -7.03 -0.04 43.57
C SER A 563 -7.99 0.70 42.62
N GLY A 564 -9.27 0.35 42.66
CA GLY A 564 -10.32 0.99 41.85
C GLY A 564 -10.36 2.53 41.96
N PRO A 565 -10.26 3.13 43.15
CA PRO A 565 -10.17 4.58 43.31
C PRO A 565 -8.95 5.20 42.59
N ALA A 566 -7.77 4.59 42.69
CA ALA A 566 -6.56 5.07 42.01
C ALA A 566 -6.70 5.04 40.48
N GLN A 567 -7.27 3.96 39.93
CA GLN A 567 -7.59 3.84 38.50
C GLN A 567 -8.63 4.90 38.07
N GLY A 568 -9.69 5.10 38.86
CA GLY A 568 -10.73 6.09 38.60
C GLY A 568 -10.21 7.54 38.60
N LEU A 569 -9.32 7.87 39.53
CA LEU A 569 -8.64 9.17 39.64
C LEU A 569 -7.73 9.46 38.45
N TYR A 570 -6.97 8.45 37.99
CA TYR A 570 -6.14 8.53 36.78
C TYR A 570 -7.00 8.79 35.53
N VAL A 571 -8.05 8.00 35.32
CA VAL A 571 -8.99 8.16 34.19
C VAL A 571 -9.70 9.52 34.25
N LEU A 572 -10.12 9.96 35.43
CA LEU A 572 -10.72 11.29 35.63
C LEU A 572 -9.75 12.40 35.21
N GLY A 573 -8.47 12.32 35.59
CA GLY A 573 -7.47 13.30 35.20
C GLY A 573 -7.27 13.38 33.68
N LEU A 574 -7.13 12.23 33.01
CA LEU A 574 -7.04 12.17 31.54
C LEU A 574 -8.28 12.78 30.85
N LEU A 575 -9.48 12.50 31.36
CA LEU A 575 -10.72 13.07 30.83
C LEU A 575 -10.83 14.58 31.08
N VAL A 576 -10.36 15.08 32.23
CA VAL A 576 -10.34 16.51 32.54
C VAL A 576 -9.31 17.27 31.69
N VAL A 577 -8.20 16.64 31.27
CA VAL A 577 -7.28 17.20 30.26
C VAL A 577 -7.91 17.21 28.85
N PHE A 578 -8.55 16.12 28.44
CA PHE A 578 -9.02 15.95 27.05
C PHE A 578 -10.36 16.64 26.74
N VAL A 579 -11.37 16.46 27.58
CA VAL A 579 -12.77 16.85 27.28
C VAL A 579 -12.94 18.37 27.11
N PRO A 580 -12.37 19.27 27.94
CA PRO A 580 -12.52 20.71 27.76
C PRO A 580 -11.91 21.21 26.44
N ALA A 581 -10.81 20.61 25.99
CA ALA A 581 -10.22 20.90 24.68
C ALA A 581 -11.15 20.44 23.54
N ALA A 582 -11.63 19.20 23.59
CA ALA A 582 -12.55 18.65 22.60
C ALA A 582 -13.83 19.51 22.48
N VAL A 583 -14.44 19.89 23.62
CA VAL A 583 -15.62 20.78 23.66
C VAL A 583 -15.27 22.16 23.13
N GLY A 584 -14.21 22.80 23.63
CA GLY A 584 -13.82 24.17 23.28
C GLY A 584 -13.46 24.36 21.80
N ILE A 585 -12.85 23.35 21.18
CA ILE A 585 -12.52 23.33 19.75
C ILE A 585 -13.78 23.15 18.89
N LEU A 586 -14.66 22.22 19.28
CA LEU A 586 -15.89 21.94 18.55
C LEU A 586 -16.97 23.01 18.72
N LEU A 587 -16.97 23.79 19.82
CA LEU A 587 -17.93 24.86 20.08
C LEU A 587 -18.05 25.84 18.89
N PRO A 588 -19.26 26.11 18.35
CA PRO A 588 -19.40 26.88 17.11
C PRO A 588 -18.88 28.32 17.19
N ARG A 589 -19.05 28.98 18.35
CA ARG A 589 -18.77 30.42 18.54
C ARG A 589 -17.40 30.74 19.17
N ALA A 590 -16.54 29.73 19.42
CA ALA A 590 -15.20 29.96 19.95
C ALA A 590 -14.30 30.77 18.98
N ARG A 591 -13.40 31.61 19.53
CA ARG A 591 -12.39 32.34 18.74
C ARG A 591 -11.36 31.36 18.16
N THR A 592 -10.75 31.72 17.02
CA THR A 592 -9.74 30.86 16.39
C THR A 592 -8.48 30.70 17.25
N SER A 593 -8.04 31.75 17.94
CA SER A 593 -6.93 31.68 18.91
C SER A 593 -7.24 30.71 20.06
N THR A 594 -8.45 30.77 20.65
CA THR A 594 -8.92 29.80 21.65
C THR A 594 -8.80 28.35 21.16
N ARG A 595 -9.19 28.05 19.92
CA ARG A 595 -9.09 26.68 19.38
C ARG A 595 -7.65 26.21 19.20
N VAL A 596 -6.75 27.08 18.74
CA VAL A 596 -5.33 26.76 18.59
C VAL A 596 -4.71 26.52 19.96
N LEU A 597 -4.92 27.44 20.92
CA LEU A 597 -4.32 27.34 22.25
C LEU A 597 -4.80 26.10 23.02
N LEU A 598 -6.09 25.75 22.93
CA LEU A 598 -6.61 24.51 23.54
C LEU A 598 -6.02 23.25 22.87
N ALA A 599 -5.81 23.25 21.55
CA ALA A 599 -5.22 22.10 20.86
C ALA A 599 -3.75 21.88 21.26
N LEU A 600 -2.98 22.96 21.40
CA LEU A 600 -1.57 22.91 21.82
C LEU A 600 -1.44 22.58 23.32
N ALA A 601 -2.27 23.19 24.17
CA ALA A 601 -2.28 22.90 25.61
C ALA A 601 -2.72 21.45 25.90
N MET A 602 -3.70 20.91 25.17
CA MET A 602 -4.08 19.50 25.27
C MET A 602 -2.90 18.59 24.88
N ALA A 603 -2.22 18.86 23.77
CA ALA A 603 -1.07 18.06 23.35
C ALA A 603 0.07 18.10 24.37
N LEU A 604 0.38 19.29 24.92
CA LEU A 604 1.39 19.45 25.98
C LEU A 604 0.99 18.75 27.29
N LEU A 605 -0.23 18.96 27.79
CA LEU A 605 -0.68 18.35 29.05
C LEU A 605 -0.71 16.82 28.95
N LEU A 606 -1.07 16.26 27.79
CA LEU A 606 -0.98 14.82 27.51
C LEU A 606 0.47 14.29 27.33
N GLN A 607 1.49 15.16 27.23
CA GLN A 607 2.88 14.75 27.44
C GLN A 607 3.27 14.85 28.91
N LEU A 608 2.82 15.89 29.61
CA LEU A 608 3.11 16.11 31.03
C LEU A 608 2.53 15.02 31.94
N THR A 609 1.50 14.29 31.52
CA THR A 609 1.03 13.07 32.21
C THR A 609 2.14 12.03 32.39
N ARG A 610 3.12 11.96 31.47
CA ARG A 610 4.29 11.06 31.61
C ARG A 610 5.15 11.44 32.83
N LEU A 611 5.35 12.73 33.06
CA LEU A 611 6.13 13.24 34.21
C LEU A 611 5.39 13.03 35.55
N VAL A 612 4.06 13.03 35.53
CA VAL A 612 3.25 12.70 36.72
C VAL A 612 3.45 11.24 37.13
N LEU A 613 3.62 10.33 36.16
CA LEU A 613 3.92 8.92 36.42
C LEU A 613 5.38 8.72 36.86
N TYR A 614 6.32 9.26 36.08
CA TYR A 614 7.76 9.05 36.21
C TYR A 614 8.51 10.39 36.01
N PRO A 615 8.81 11.13 37.09
CA PRO A 615 9.33 12.50 37.00
C PRO A 615 10.86 12.60 36.82
N THR A 616 11.62 11.55 37.13
CA THR A 616 13.06 11.64 37.46
C THR A 616 13.99 10.68 36.74
N ARG A 617 13.52 9.51 36.27
CA ARG A 617 14.29 8.52 35.50
C ARG A 617 13.45 7.96 34.36
N PHE A 618 14.11 7.41 33.34
CA PHE A 618 13.48 6.57 32.32
C PHE A 618 13.09 5.22 32.90
N MET A 619 11.99 4.62 32.42
CA MET A 619 11.39 3.43 33.09
C MET A 619 10.89 2.34 32.12
N PHE A 620 10.93 2.59 30.81
CA PHE A 620 10.43 1.66 29.79
C PHE A 620 11.54 1.19 28.86
N HIS A 621 11.35 0.03 28.24
CA HIS A 621 12.35 -0.66 27.42
C HIS A 621 13.02 0.24 26.38
N ASP A 622 12.25 0.82 25.46
CA ASP A 622 12.76 1.77 24.46
C ASP A 622 13.50 2.97 25.10
N GLU A 623 13.04 3.48 26.24
CA GLU A 623 13.65 4.65 26.87
C GLU A 623 15.03 4.35 27.44
N LEU A 624 15.23 3.17 28.03
CA LEU A 624 16.54 2.74 28.54
C LEU A 624 17.50 2.42 27.39
N ILE A 625 17.01 1.83 26.28
CA ILE A 625 17.78 1.64 25.05
C ILE A 625 18.32 2.97 24.52
N HIS A 626 17.46 3.99 24.39
CA HIS A 626 17.88 5.31 23.90
C HIS A 626 18.65 6.13 24.95
N ALA A 627 18.44 5.90 26.25
CA ALA A 627 19.27 6.47 27.31
C ALA A 627 20.72 5.95 27.25
N ASN A 628 20.92 4.66 26.98
CA ASN A 628 22.27 4.11 26.78
C ASN A 628 22.96 4.72 25.54
N VAL A 629 22.25 4.91 24.42
CA VAL A 629 22.80 5.61 23.25
C VAL A 629 23.16 7.07 23.57
N LEU A 630 22.33 7.77 24.36
CA LEU A 630 22.60 9.13 24.82
C LEU A 630 23.82 9.20 25.75
N ARG A 631 23.96 8.24 26.69
CA ARG A 631 25.14 8.08 27.54
C ARG A 631 26.39 7.87 26.70
N LEU A 632 26.40 6.85 25.84
CA LEU A 632 27.53 6.50 24.98
C LEU A 632 27.94 7.66 24.05
N LEU A 633 26.99 8.46 23.57
CA LEU A 633 27.27 9.68 22.80
C LEU A 633 28.00 10.73 23.66
N GLY A 634 27.53 10.99 24.88
CA GLY A 634 28.15 11.94 25.81
C GLY A 634 29.54 11.49 26.31
N ASP A 635 29.68 10.23 26.69
CA ASP A 635 30.92 9.64 27.22
C ASP A 635 32.03 9.60 26.15
N SER A 636 31.68 9.23 24.91
CA SER A 636 32.67 9.02 23.84
C SER A 636 32.88 10.22 22.91
N GLY A 637 31.93 11.16 22.85
CA GLY A 637 31.88 12.23 21.86
C GLY A 637 31.71 11.73 20.41
N ARG A 638 31.27 10.47 20.20
CA ARG A 638 31.21 9.82 18.89
C ARG A 638 29.80 9.39 18.53
N LEU A 639 29.45 9.58 17.25
CA LEU A 639 28.27 8.99 16.63
C LEU A 639 28.53 7.51 16.28
N PHE A 640 27.46 6.73 16.20
CA PHE A 640 27.48 5.33 15.76
C PHE A 640 28.22 4.35 16.70
N THR A 641 28.47 4.74 17.95
CA THR A 641 28.93 3.83 19.01
C THR A 641 27.95 2.67 19.20
N GLU A 642 28.47 1.46 19.35
CA GLU A 642 27.68 0.22 19.41
C GLU A 642 26.74 0.20 20.62
N ASN A 643 25.49 -0.22 20.42
CA ASN A 643 24.50 -0.41 21.48
C ASN A 643 23.96 -1.85 21.42
N SER A 644 24.53 -2.74 22.22
CA SER A 644 24.18 -4.17 22.25
C SER A 644 22.70 -4.45 22.57
N LEU A 645 22.04 -3.56 23.33
CA LEU A 645 20.61 -3.67 23.63
C LEU A 645 19.73 -3.71 22.38
N LEU A 646 20.10 -2.93 21.35
CA LEU A 646 19.42 -2.89 20.06
C LEU A 646 20.33 -2.24 19.00
N PRO A 647 21.22 -2.99 18.31
CA PRO A 647 22.31 -2.42 17.50
C PRO A 647 21.89 -1.48 16.37
N VAL A 648 20.63 -1.58 15.90
CA VAL A 648 20.11 -0.68 14.86
C VAL A 648 19.93 0.76 15.35
N THR A 649 19.76 1.03 16.65
CA THR A 649 19.55 2.41 17.15
C THR A 649 20.79 3.29 16.98
N SER A 650 21.99 2.72 17.14
CA SER A 650 23.27 3.41 16.94
C SER A 650 23.37 4.12 15.58
N TYR A 651 22.73 3.58 14.55
CA TYR A 651 22.73 4.11 13.17
C TYR A 651 21.69 5.21 12.92
N TYR A 652 20.81 5.48 13.90
CA TYR A 652 19.74 6.49 13.82
C TYR A 652 19.68 7.40 15.08
N PRO A 653 20.82 8.01 15.53
CA PRO A 653 20.94 8.70 16.83
C PRO A 653 20.31 10.11 16.86
N GLY A 654 19.33 10.39 16.00
CA GLY A 654 18.79 11.74 15.80
C GLY A 654 17.97 12.29 16.97
N LEU A 655 17.53 11.45 17.91
CA LEU A 655 16.87 11.88 19.16
C LEU A 655 17.91 12.26 20.22
N GLU A 656 18.96 11.45 20.30
CA GLU A 656 20.05 11.53 21.25
C GLU A 656 20.91 12.76 20.94
N VAL A 657 21.30 12.97 19.68
CA VAL A 657 21.98 14.19 19.22
C VAL A 657 21.15 15.45 19.48
N ALA A 658 19.82 15.39 19.33
CA ALA A 658 18.95 16.52 19.64
C ALA A 658 18.84 16.78 21.17
N THR A 659 19.09 15.77 21.99
CA THR A 659 18.99 15.81 23.46
C THR A 659 20.30 16.26 24.09
N ASP A 660 21.41 15.66 23.66
CA ASP A 660 22.78 16.09 23.94
C ASP A 660 22.99 17.57 23.58
N ALA A 661 22.53 18.00 22.40
CA ALA A 661 22.57 19.42 22.04
C ALA A 661 21.80 20.33 23.01
N VAL A 662 20.65 19.88 23.56
CA VAL A 662 19.92 20.65 24.60
C VAL A 662 20.68 20.63 25.92
N GLN A 663 21.25 19.50 26.32
CA GLN A 663 22.07 19.34 27.52
C GLN A 663 23.30 20.26 27.47
N GLN A 664 24.10 20.21 26.40
CA GLN A 664 25.29 21.06 26.23
C GLN A 664 24.95 22.56 26.18
N LEU A 665 23.83 22.95 25.56
CA LEU A 665 23.40 24.35 25.46
C LEU A 665 22.78 24.93 26.75
N THR A 666 22.41 24.09 27.73
CA THR A 666 21.65 24.55 28.92
C THR A 666 22.19 24.07 30.27
N GLY A 667 23.09 23.07 30.30
CA GLY A 667 23.64 22.49 31.52
C GLY A 667 22.65 21.64 32.34
N ILE A 668 21.46 21.33 31.81
CA ILE A 668 20.45 20.53 32.52
C ILE A 668 20.70 19.02 32.35
N ALA A 669 20.31 18.23 33.36
CA ALA A 669 20.51 16.78 33.37
C ALA A 669 19.89 16.06 32.14
N PRO A 670 20.44 14.93 31.68
CA PRO A 670 20.02 14.25 30.44
C PRO A 670 18.52 13.96 30.36
N HIS A 671 17.92 13.44 31.43
CA HIS A 671 16.48 13.20 31.52
C HIS A 671 15.66 14.49 31.33
N THR A 672 16.09 15.61 31.91
CA THR A 672 15.41 16.91 31.77
C THR A 672 15.56 17.46 30.34
N ALA A 673 16.73 17.29 29.72
CA ALA A 673 16.95 17.63 28.31
C ALA A 673 16.04 16.80 27.38
N ALA A 674 15.92 15.50 27.63
CA ALA A 674 15.02 14.61 26.91
C ALA A 674 13.56 15.07 27.03
N VAL A 675 13.11 15.41 28.25
CA VAL A 675 11.76 15.96 28.49
C VAL A 675 11.50 17.25 27.70
N VAL A 676 12.48 18.15 27.59
CA VAL A 676 12.39 19.36 26.74
C VAL A 676 12.24 18.98 25.26
N VAL A 677 13.04 18.04 24.75
CA VAL A 677 12.94 17.55 23.36
C VAL A 677 11.58 16.89 23.09
N LEU A 678 11.06 16.08 24.00
CA LEU A 678 9.76 15.42 23.87
C LEU A 678 8.59 16.43 23.90
N LEU A 679 8.65 17.45 24.75
CA LEU A 679 7.66 18.54 24.76
C LEU A 679 7.72 19.37 23.47
N ALA A 680 8.91 19.64 22.94
CA ALA A 680 9.10 20.31 21.65
C ALA A 680 8.56 19.46 20.48
N ALA A 681 8.88 18.16 20.44
CA ALA A 681 8.38 17.20 19.46
C ALA A 681 6.84 17.12 19.47
N ARG A 682 6.24 17.09 20.66
CA ARG A 682 4.77 17.12 20.85
C ARG A 682 4.13 18.42 20.34
N LEU A 683 4.77 19.57 20.54
CA LEU A 683 4.35 20.84 19.94
C LEU A 683 4.48 20.85 18.42
N VAL A 684 5.59 20.32 17.88
CA VAL A 684 5.86 20.25 16.43
C VAL A 684 4.76 19.46 15.71
N ILE A 685 4.37 18.28 16.19
CA ILE A 685 3.31 17.50 15.53
C ILE A 685 1.93 18.16 15.64
N ALA A 686 1.61 18.74 16.80
CA ALA A 686 0.34 19.45 16.99
C ALA A 686 0.23 20.68 16.08
N LEU A 687 1.32 21.47 15.95
CA LEU A 687 1.40 22.61 15.04
C LEU A 687 1.37 22.17 13.56
N ALA A 688 2.23 21.22 13.17
CA ALA A 688 2.34 20.78 11.79
C ALA A 688 1.04 20.16 11.27
N LEU A 689 0.38 19.30 12.06
CA LEU A 689 -0.93 18.74 11.71
C LEU A 689 -2.01 19.83 11.63
N LEU A 690 -2.07 20.74 12.62
CA LEU A 690 -3.03 21.84 12.63
C LEU A 690 -2.87 22.75 11.40
N LEU A 691 -1.63 23.11 11.05
CA LEU A 691 -1.32 23.99 9.93
C LEU A 691 -1.52 23.29 8.57
N LEU A 692 -1.12 22.02 8.43
CA LEU A 692 -1.37 21.20 7.23
C LEU A 692 -2.87 21.06 6.96
N VAL A 693 -3.66 20.64 7.94
CA VAL A 693 -5.11 20.50 7.77
C VAL A 693 -5.77 21.87 7.59
N ALA A 694 -5.32 22.92 8.26
CA ALA A 694 -5.81 24.28 8.02
C ALA A 694 -5.54 24.77 6.59
N HIS A 695 -4.36 24.48 6.04
CA HIS A 695 -3.99 24.82 4.65
C HIS A 695 -4.84 24.04 3.64
N LEU A 696 -4.98 22.71 3.79
CA LEU A 696 -5.73 21.87 2.86
C LEU A 696 -7.25 22.10 2.89
N THR A 697 -7.80 22.52 4.03
CA THR A 697 -9.24 22.78 4.19
C THR A 697 -9.64 24.25 4.01
N GLY A 698 -8.71 25.18 4.25
CA GLY A 698 -9.00 26.61 4.41
C GLY A 698 -9.53 26.97 5.81
N SER A 699 -9.38 26.10 6.83
CA SER A 699 -9.92 26.37 8.17
C SER A 699 -9.05 25.90 9.33
N ARG A 700 -8.57 26.86 10.13
CA ARG A 700 -7.92 26.60 11.44
C ARG A 700 -8.83 25.86 12.44
N ARG A 701 -10.16 25.85 12.25
CA ARG A 701 -11.09 25.01 13.04
C ARG A 701 -10.98 23.53 12.65
N ALA A 702 -10.81 23.21 11.37
CA ALA A 702 -10.51 21.85 10.94
C ALA A 702 -9.11 21.42 11.42
N GLY A 703 -8.13 22.32 11.35
CA GLY A 703 -6.80 22.11 11.92
C GLY A 703 -6.84 21.69 13.40
N ALA A 704 -7.47 22.51 14.26
CA ALA A 704 -7.60 22.19 15.68
C ALA A 704 -8.41 20.90 15.94
N ALA A 705 -9.46 20.63 15.15
CA ALA A 705 -10.23 19.39 15.27
C ALA A 705 -9.42 18.15 14.86
N ALA A 706 -8.47 18.27 13.92
CA ALA A 706 -7.57 17.17 13.56
C ALA A 706 -6.63 16.80 14.72
N VAL A 707 -6.15 17.78 15.50
CA VAL A 707 -5.33 17.51 16.69
C VAL A 707 -6.13 16.72 17.75
N VAL A 708 -7.43 17.02 17.94
CA VAL A 708 -8.30 16.24 18.85
C VAL A 708 -8.49 14.80 18.37
N VAL A 709 -8.75 14.59 17.07
CA VAL A 709 -8.89 13.23 16.52
C VAL A 709 -7.55 12.48 16.54
N TYR A 710 -6.42 13.17 16.36
CA TYR A 710 -5.09 12.58 16.44
C TYR A 710 -4.69 12.22 17.87
N ALA A 711 -5.15 12.96 18.88
CA ALA A 711 -5.01 12.59 20.28
C ALA A 711 -5.74 11.28 20.63
N CYS A 712 -6.71 10.84 19.82
CA CYS A 712 -7.35 9.53 19.93
C CYS A 712 -6.56 8.37 19.31
N ASN A 713 -5.32 8.59 18.87
CA ASN A 713 -4.37 7.54 18.47
C ASN A 713 -4.04 6.63 19.69
N PRO A 714 -4.13 5.29 19.58
CA PRO A 714 -3.73 4.38 20.67
C PRO A 714 -2.34 4.68 21.24
N GLN A 715 -1.38 4.96 20.35
CA GLN A 715 -0.01 5.24 20.72
C GLN A 715 0.26 6.70 21.11
N MET A 716 -0.75 7.45 21.58
CA MET A 716 -0.59 8.85 22.02
C MET A 716 0.13 8.96 23.38
N LEU A 717 -0.26 8.13 24.36
CA LEU A 717 0.31 8.15 25.72
C LEU A 717 1.40 7.09 25.96
N PHE A 718 1.50 6.06 25.12
CA PHE A 718 2.57 5.05 25.21
C PHE A 718 3.73 5.36 24.25
N PHE A 719 3.85 4.66 23.12
CA PHE A 719 5.07 4.68 22.29
C PHE A 719 5.47 6.08 21.82
N ASN A 720 4.53 6.86 21.26
CA ASN A 720 4.83 8.25 20.84
C ASN A 720 4.79 9.26 22.00
N SER A 721 5.01 8.84 23.26
CA SER A 721 5.27 9.72 24.41
C SER A 721 6.61 9.41 25.09
N GLN A 722 7.14 8.20 24.90
CA GLN A 722 8.44 7.74 25.39
C GLN A 722 9.60 8.54 24.80
N PHE A 723 10.74 8.54 25.50
CA PHE A 723 12.06 8.79 24.94
C PHE A 723 12.47 7.68 23.95
N SER A 724 11.75 7.62 22.83
CA SER A 724 11.97 6.69 21.72
C SER A 724 12.09 7.48 20.43
N TYR A 725 13.02 7.09 19.55
CA TYR A 725 13.31 7.77 18.29
C TYR A 725 12.10 8.08 17.38
N GLN A 726 11.05 7.25 17.40
CA GLN A 726 9.81 7.55 16.66
C GLN A 726 9.11 8.81 17.19
N THR A 727 9.18 9.09 18.50
CA THR A 727 8.53 10.25 19.13
C THR A 727 9.06 11.58 18.60
N LEU A 728 10.32 11.65 18.14
CA LEU A 728 10.85 12.83 17.43
C LEU A 728 10.67 12.72 15.90
N ALA A 729 10.94 11.54 15.31
CA ALA A 729 10.89 11.37 13.86
C ALA A 729 9.50 11.59 13.26
N LEU A 730 8.43 11.12 13.92
CA LEU A 730 7.06 11.25 13.42
C LEU A 730 6.59 12.73 13.37
N PRO A 731 6.77 13.57 14.41
CA PRO A 731 6.62 15.01 14.31
C PRO A 731 7.41 15.67 13.17
N LEU A 732 8.70 15.32 13.01
CA LEU A 732 9.53 15.85 11.93
C LEU A 732 9.01 15.44 10.54
N ALA A 733 8.48 14.22 10.37
CA ALA A 733 7.88 13.78 9.12
C ALA A 733 6.57 14.55 8.80
N VAL A 734 5.72 14.80 9.79
CA VAL A 734 4.50 15.62 9.61
C VAL A 734 4.86 17.08 9.29
N LEU A 735 5.88 17.63 9.96
CA LEU A 735 6.44 18.96 9.66
C LEU A 735 7.00 19.02 8.24
N THR A 736 7.72 17.99 7.81
CA THR A 736 8.26 17.86 6.45
C THR A 736 7.15 17.87 5.40
N VAL A 737 6.09 17.06 5.59
CA VAL A 737 4.92 17.05 4.70
C VAL A 737 4.23 18.41 4.67
N TYR A 738 4.12 19.12 5.81
CA TYR A 738 3.61 20.49 5.88
C TYR A 738 4.47 21.47 5.07
N LEU A 739 5.77 21.56 5.35
CA LEU A 739 6.71 22.48 4.70
C LEU A 739 6.72 22.27 3.18
N VAL A 740 6.78 21.01 2.74
CA VAL A 740 6.70 20.66 1.31
C VAL A 740 5.32 21.01 0.73
N ALA A 741 4.22 20.85 1.47
CA ALA A 741 2.89 21.21 0.97
C ALA A 741 2.72 22.73 0.79
N THR A 742 3.29 23.55 1.68
CA THR A 742 3.17 25.02 1.64
C THR A 742 4.24 25.73 0.80
N ARG A 743 5.20 25.01 0.21
CA ARG A 743 6.33 25.58 -0.54
C ARG A 743 5.93 26.54 -1.67
N VAL A 744 6.74 27.60 -1.86
CA VAL A 744 6.61 28.52 -2.99
C VAL A 744 7.02 27.80 -4.29
N GLN A 745 6.07 27.55 -5.19
CA GLN A 745 6.33 26.77 -6.41
C GLN A 745 7.15 27.59 -7.42
N GLY A 746 8.30 27.02 -7.82
CA GLY A 746 9.23 27.62 -8.80
C GLY A 746 10.61 27.87 -8.21
N THR A 747 10.67 28.34 -6.95
CA THR A 747 11.93 28.68 -6.27
C THR A 747 12.58 27.44 -5.65
N ARG A 748 13.86 27.15 -5.96
CA ARG A 748 14.56 25.97 -5.40
C ARG A 748 14.76 26.05 -3.89
N THR A 749 15.08 27.24 -3.37
CA THR A 749 15.32 27.47 -1.93
C THR A 749 14.10 27.18 -1.05
N SER A 750 12.87 27.25 -1.60
CA SER A 750 11.64 26.93 -0.85
C SER A 750 11.52 25.44 -0.46
N LEU A 751 12.37 24.57 -1.02
CA LEU A 751 12.49 23.18 -0.62
C LEU A 751 13.47 22.95 0.53
N LEU A 752 14.41 23.87 0.78
CA LEU A 752 15.51 23.65 1.74
C LEU A 752 15.01 23.28 3.16
N PRO A 753 13.98 23.93 3.74
CA PRO A 753 13.45 23.52 5.05
C PRO A 753 12.85 22.11 5.04
N GLY A 754 12.19 21.72 3.95
CA GLY A 754 11.65 20.36 3.79
C GLY A 754 12.75 19.32 3.55
N ALA A 755 13.80 19.67 2.83
CA ALA A 755 14.97 18.82 2.60
C ALA A 755 15.72 18.55 3.90
N LEU A 756 16.03 19.59 4.68
CA LEU A 756 16.67 19.46 5.99
C LEU A 756 15.82 18.64 6.97
N ALA A 757 14.51 18.89 7.03
CA ALA A 757 13.60 18.10 7.86
C ALA A 757 13.47 16.64 7.41
N SER A 758 13.58 16.35 6.09
CA SER A 758 13.65 14.97 5.58
C SER A 758 14.94 14.26 6.00
N VAL A 759 16.08 14.96 5.95
CA VAL A 759 17.37 14.42 6.40
C VAL A 759 17.34 14.16 7.91
N ALA A 760 16.78 15.08 8.70
CA ALA A 760 16.59 14.86 10.14
C ALA A 760 15.76 13.60 10.41
N VAL A 761 14.60 13.42 9.76
CA VAL A 761 13.80 12.17 9.88
C VAL A 761 14.61 10.93 9.53
N VAL A 762 15.40 10.97 8.46
CA VAL A 762 16.25 9.87 8.01
C VAL A 762 17.27 9.46 9.06
N PHE A 763 17.93 10.41 9.72
CA PHE A 763 18.90 10.14 10.79
C PHE A 763 18.25 9.93 12.16
N THR A 764 16.94 10.13 12.32
CA THR A 764 16.22 9.83 13.58
C THR A 764 15.57 8.44 13.59
N HIS A 765 14.85 8.00 12.55
CA HIS A 765 14.18 6.68 12.61
C HIS A 765 13.96 6.06 11.25
N HIS A 766 14.54 4.87 11.02
CA HIS A 766 14.51 4.15 9.76
C HIS A 766 13.08 3.84 9.25
N VAL A 767 12.15 3.37 10.10
CA VAL A 767 10.77 3.07 9.64
C VAL A 767 10.05 4.35 9.23
N THR A 768 10.15 5.43 10.04
CA THR A 768 9.58 6.74 9.68
C THR A 768 10.19 7.28 8.38
N ALA A 769 11.49 7.07 8.15
CA ALA A 769 12.18 7.48 6.94
C ALA A 769 11.67 6.75 5.69
N VAL A 770 11.56 5.41 5.75
CA VAL A 770 10.99 4.59 4.66
C VAL A 770 9.54 4.99 4.38
N LEU A 771 8.72 5.21 5.41
CA LEU A 771 7.35 5.68 5.27
C LEU A 771 7.26 7.10 4.67
N LEU A 772 8.18 8.01 5.01
CA LEU A 772 8.27 9.35 4.42
C LEU A 772 8.69 9.30 2.94
N ILE A 773 9.64 8.44 2.58
CA ILE A 773 10.03 8.17 1.19
C ILE A 773 8.82 7.63 0.40
N ALA A 774 8.12 6.64 0.93
CA ALA A 774 6.91 6.08 0.32
C ALA A 774 5.81 7.14 0.14
N VAL A 775 5.59 7.99 1.16
CA VAL A 775 4.70 9.16 1.10
C VAL A 775 5.08 10.10 -0.04
N PHE A 776 6.36 10.42 -0.22
CA PHE A 776 6.81 11.28 -1.33
C PHE A 776 6.70 10.60 -2.70
N VAL A 777 6.99 9.30 -2.82
CA VAL A 777 6.83 8.55 -4.07
C VAL A 777 5.37 8.48 -4.49
N VAL A 778 4.45 8.15 -3.57
CA VAL A 778 3.01 8.10 -3.84
C VAL A 778 2.47 9.50 -4.13
N TRP A 779 2.88 10.54 -3.40
CA TRP A 779 2.50 11.93 -3.70
C TRP A 779 3.02 12.35 -5.09
N TRP A 780 4.26 12.05 -5.44
CA TRP A 780 4.83 12.35 -6.75
C TRP A 780 4.05 11.68 -7.89
N ALA A 781 3.77 10.39 -7.77
CA ALA A 781 2.94 9.64 -8.73
C ALA A 781 1.51 10.22 -8.83
N LEU A 782 0.89 10.56 -7.70
CA LEU A 782 -0.42 11.21 -7.67
C LEU A 782 -0.42 12.60 -8.33
N GLU A 783 0.59 13.44 -8.12
CA GLU A 783 0.67 14.76 -8.75
C GLU A 783 0.85 14.64 -10.28
N LEU A 784 1.68 13.69 -10.73
CA LEU A 784 1.86 13.35 -12.15
C LEU A 784 0.55 12.86 -12.80
N GLY A 785 -0.21 11.99 -12.12
CA GLY A 785 -1.48 11.46 -12.63
C GLY A 785 -2.64 12.45 -12.60
N LEU A 786 -2.75 13.25 -11.53
CA LEU A 786 -3.90 14.11 -11.26
C LEU A 786 -3.81 15.49 -11.95
N ARG A 787 -2.61 16.07 -12.08
CA ARG A 787 -2.39 17.49 -12.44
C ARG A 787 -1.44 17.72 -13.61
N ARG A 788 -1.95 17.50 -14.82
CA ARG A 788 -1.35 18.04 -16.05
C ARG A 788 -1.34 19.58 -16.00
N GLY A 789 -0.16 20.19 -15.99
CA GLY A 789 0.01 21.66 -16.09
C GLY A 789 0.97 22.29 -15.07
N ARG A 790 1.47 21.56 -14.07
CA ARG A 790 2.43 22.11 -13.07
C ARG A 790 3.74 21.32 -13.04
N PRO A 791 4.60 21.41 -14.08
CA PRO A 791 5.84 20.63 -14.16
C PRO A 791 6.80 20.88 -12.99
N ASN A 792 6.81 22.09 -12.44
CA ASN A 792 7.64 22.43 -11.28
C ASN A 792 7.18 21.73 -9.99
N ALA A 793 5.87 21.49 -9.82
CA ALA A 793 5.36 20.77 -8.64
C ALA A 793 5.85 19.31 -8.61
N GLY A 794 5.79 18.62 -9.76
CA GLY A 794 6.31 17.26 -9.91
C GLY A 794 7.82 17.17 -9.77
N ARG A 795 8.58 18.13 -10.35
CA ARG A 795 10.05 18.22 -10.18
C ARG A 795 10.46 18.39 -8.72
N SER A 796 9.77 19.25 -7.97
CA SER A 796 10.02 19.42 -6.53
C SER A 796 9.81 18.13 -5.75
N LEU A 797 8.79 17.33 -6.07
CA LEU A 797 8.54 16.06 -5.36
C LEU A 797 9.58 15.00 -5.73
N ALA A 798 9.99 14.93 -7.00
CA ALA A 798 11.11 14.09 -7.42
C ALA A 798 12.41 14.45 -6.67
N ALA A 799 12.67 15.75 -6.46
CA ALA A 799 13.81 16.22 -5.67
C ALA A 799 13.69 15.83 -4.18
N MET A 800 12.49 15.89 -3.59
CA MET A 800 12.27 15.41 -2.21
C MET A 800 12.50 13.90 -2.08
N VAL A 801 12.02 13.10 -3.04
CA VAL A 801 12.33 11.66 -3.10
C VAL A 801 13.84 11.44 -3.21
N ALA A 802 14.52 12.14 -4.13
CA ALA A 802 15.96 11.99 -4.33
C ALA A 802 16.79 12.36 -3.09
N VAL A 803 16.44 13.45 -2.39
CA VAL A 803 17.12 13.84 -1.13
C VAL A 803 16.89 12.80 -0.03
N ALA A 804 15.64 12.35 0.18
CA ALA A 804 15.33 11.38 1.22
C ALA A 804 15.96 10.01 0.94
N VAL A 805 15.95 9.54 -0.31
CA VAL A 805 16.60 8.29 -0.73
C VAL A 805 18.12 8.39 -0.64
N ALA A 806 18.73 9.51 -1.04
CA ALA A 806 20.18 9.70 -0.93
C ALA A 806 20.65 9.73 0.53
N ALA A 807 19.94 10.45 1.40
CA ALA A 807 20.25 10.45 2.83
C ALA A 807 20.05 9.06 3.45
N PHE A 808 18.98 8.34 3.09
CA PHE A 808 18.72 7.00 3.60
C PHE A 808 19.79 6.00 3.13
N ALA A 809 20.24 6.11 1.87
CA ALA A 809 21.37 5.35 1.36
C ALA A 809 22.67 5.66 2.14
N VAL A 810 22.93 6.90 2.54
CA VAL A 810 24.07 7.23 3.42
C VAL A 810 23.97 6.52 4.77
N THR A 811 22.78 6.45 5.40
CA THR A 811 22.62 5.68 6.65
C THR A 811 22.82 4.17 6.42
N LEU A 812 22.28 3.63 5.33
CA LEU A 812 22.30 2.20 5.00
C LEU A 812 23.70 1.70 4.58
N LEU A 813 24.52 2.58 4.00
CA LEU A 813 25.91 2.30 3.60
C LEU A 813 26.93 2.51 4.73
N ASN A 814 26.49 2.89 5.93
CA ASN A 814 27.36 2.99 7.10
C ASN A 814 27.79 1.56 7.54
N PRO A 815 29.09 1.24 7.61
CA PRO A 815 29.56 -0.10 7.96
C PRO A 815 28.97 -0.61 9.28
N GLY A 816 28.56 -1.88 9.31
CA GLY A 816 27.94 -2.50 10.49
C GLY A 816 26.44 -2.24 10.67
N ASN A 817 25.79 -1.40 9.83
CA ASN A 817 24.36 -1.11 9.98
C ASN A 817 23.49 -2.37 9.83
N SER A 818 22.95 -2.85 10.95
CA SER A 818 22.14 -4.07 11.07
C SER A 818 20.70 -3.93 10.55
N LEU A 819 20.30 -2.77 10.00
CA LEU A 819 18.93 -2.53 9.54
C LEU A 819 18.38 -3.61 8.60
N VAL A 820 19.22 -4.17 7.72
CA VAL A 820 18.76 -5.21 6.77
C VAL A 820 18.41 -6.50 7.49
N SER A 821 19.31 -7.04 8.33
CA SER A 821 19.05 -8.26 9.09
C SER A 821 17.93 -8.07 10.12
N TYR A 822 17.86 -6.90 10.76
CA TYR A 822 16.79 -6.52 11.68
C TYR A 822 15.40 -6.53 11.01
N LEU A 823 15.27 -5.90 9.82
CA LEU A 823 14.00 -5.91 9.08
C LEU A 823 13.65 -7.31 8.53
N THR A 824 14.65 -8.12 8.14
CA THR A 824 14.43 -9.52 7.75
C THR A 824 13.89 -10.34 8.93
N ALA A 825 14.51 -10.28 10.11
CA ALA A 825 14.05 -11.00 11.29
C ALA A 825 12.63 -10.59 11.74
N ILE A 826 12.27 -9.30 11.63
CA ILE A 826 10.88 -8.83 11.87
C ILE A 826 9.93 -9.36 10.79
N GLY A 827 10.35 -9.43 9.53
CA GLY A 827 9.58 -10.03 8.44
C GLY A 827 9.30 -11.50 8.68
N ASP A 828 10.34 -12.29 8.98
CA ASP A 828 10.28 -13.73 9.19
C ASP A 828 9.45 -14.09 10.43
N SER A 829 9.65 -13.40 11.55
CA SER A 829 8.85 -13.60 12.77
C SER A 829 7.38 -13.18 12.60
N SER A 830 7.10 -12.14 11.82
CA SER A 830 5.73 -11.74 11.46
C SER A 830 5.06 -12.76 10.53
N ALA A 831 5.79 -13.26 9.53
CA ALA A 831 5.32 -14.29 8.60
C ALA A 831 5.05 -15.61 9.34
N ASN A 832 5.99 -16.07 10.18
CA ASN A 832 5.87 -17.29 10.96
C ASN A 832 4.72 -17.23 11.98
N ALA A 833 4.54 -16.11 12.68
CA ALA A 833 3.39 -15.94 13.58
C ALA A 833 2.05 -15.89 12.83
N LEU A 834 2.01 -15.24 11.66
CA LEU A 834 0.84 -15.24 10.80
C LEU A 834 0.53 -16.65 10.28
N VAL A 835 1.55 -17.46 9.93
CA VAL A 835 1.40 -18.88 9.59
C VAL A 835 0.88 -19.68 10.79
N LYS A 836 1.48 -19.56 11.98
CA LYS A 836 1.04 -20.25 13.22
C LYS A 836 -0.43 -19.95 13.57
N VAL A 837 -0.89 -18.71 13.37
CA VAL A 837 -2.31 -18.36 13.60
C VAL A 837 -3.22 -18.85 12.47
N LEU A 838 -2.78 -18.76 11.20
CA LEU A 838 -3.53 -19.27 10.06
C LEU A 838 -3.54 -20.81 9.94
N SER A 839 -2.67 -21.53 10.65
CA SER A 839 -2.72 -22.99 10.80
C SER A 839 -3.54 -23.43 12.02
N GLY A 840 -3.98 -22.48 12.85
CA GLY A 840 -4.69 -22.76 14.11
C GLY A 840 -3.78 -23.21 15.26
N GLN A 841 -2.46 -23.27 15.06
CA GLN A 841 -1.48 -23.69 16.07
C GLN A 841 -1.23 -22.62 17.15
N GLN A 842 -1.46 -21.35 16.85
CA GLN A 842 -1.59 -20.29 17.85
C GLN A 842 -2.97 -19.65 17.79
N GLN A 843 -3.54 -19.39 18.97
CA GLN A 843 -4.67 -18.46 19.14
C GLN A 843 -4.31 -17.49 20.27
N ARG A 844 -4.13 -16.21 19.93
CA ARG A 844 -3.98 -15.18 20.96
C ARG A 844 -5.30 -15.05 21.72
N LYS A 845 -5.26 -15.26 23.04
CA LYS A 845 -6.40 -14.98 23.92
C LYS A 845 -6.63 -13.46 23.96
N VAL A 846 -7.66 -13.00 23.27
CA VAL A 846 -8.02 -11.58 23.18
C VAL A 846 -8.35 -11.07 24.59
N PHE A 847 -7.94 -9.84 24.90
CA PHE A 847 -8.07 -9.23 26.24
C PHE A 847 -7.27 -9.93 27.35
N GLN A 848 -6.20 -10.66 27.01
CA GLN A 848 -5.25 -11.25 27.96
C GLN A 848 -3.81 -10.87 27.57
N ASN A 849 -2.94 -10.63 28.56
CA ASN A 849 -1.49 -10.49 28.35
C ASN A 849 -0.76 -11.84 28.47
N SER A 850 0.54 -11.85 28.17
CA SER A 850 1.37 -13.07 28.18
C SER A 850 1.48 -13.73 29.56
N ALA A 851 1.42 -12.95 30.64
CA ALA A 851 1.36 -13.46 32.01
C ALA A 851 -0.03 -13.97 32.45
N GLY A 852 -1.01 -14.01 31.54
CA GLY A 852 -2.37 -14.48 31.82
C GLY A 852 -3.30 -13.45 32.47
N VAL A 853 -2.88 -12.20 32.63
CA VAL A 853 -3.70 -11.13 33.23
C VAL A 853 -4.78 -10.69 32.24
N LEU A 854 -6.05 -10.71 32.67
CA LEU A 854 -7.20 -10.29 31.88
C LEU A 854 -7.47 -8.79 31.99
N THR A 855 -7.76 -8.14 30.87
CA THR A 855 -8.30 -6.77 30.79
C THR A 855 -9.70 -6.71 31.42
N GLN A 856 -10.01 -5.69 32.21
CA GLN A 856 -11.28 -5.62 32.96
C GLN A 856 -12.50 -5.46 32.03
N PRO A 857 -13.70 -5.95 32.39
CA PRO A 857 -14.86 -5.89 31.49
C PRO A 857 -15.23 -4.50 30.98
N TRP A 858 -15.07 -3.44 31.80
CA TRP A 858 -15.32 -2.07 31.38
C TRP A 858 -14.24 -1.54 30.42
N GLU A 859 -12.99 -1.96 30.58
CA GLU A 859 -11.88 -1.69 29.67
C GLU A 859 -12.11 -2.37 28.31
N GLN A 860 -12.54 -3.64 28.30
CA GLN A 860 -12.91 -4.37 27.08
C GLN A 860 -14.02 -3.66 26.31
N VAL A 861 -15.08 -3.23 27.00
CA VAL A 861 -16.18 -2.45 26.40
C VAL A 861 -15.69 -1.13 25.81
N LEU A 862 -14.76 -0.42 26.47
CA LEU A 862 -14.18 0.81 25.93
C LEU A 862 -13.31 0.56 24.69
N ILE A 863 -12.50 -0.49 24.65
CA ILE A 863 -11.72 -0.88 23.47
C ILE A 863 -12.65 -1.18 22.29
N VAL A 864 -13.68 -2.01 22.49
CA VAL A 864 -14.63 -2.33 21.41
C VAL A 864 -15.40 -1.08 20.97
N ALA A 865 -15.80 -0.22 21.92
CA ALA A 865 -16.48 1.03 21.61
C ALA A 865 -15.60 2.03 20.86
N SER A 866 -14.31 2.17 21.17
CA SER A 866 -13.41 3.09 20.46
C SER A 866 -13.24 2.68 18.99
N LEU A 867 -13.07 1.39 18.74
CA LEU A 867 -12.96 0.82 17.39
C LEU A 867 -14.26 1.00 16.59
N VAL A 868 -15.41 0.60 17.17
CA VAL A 868 -16.72 0.72 16.53
C VAL A 868 -17.09 2.17 16.25
N LEU A 869 -16.89 3.09 17.20
CA LEU A 869 -17.14 4.52 17.00
C LEU A 869 -16.20 5.13 15.95
N THR A 870 -14.93 4.74 15.92
CA THR A 870 -13.99 5.23 14.91
C THR A 870 -14.41 4.79 13.51
N LEU A 871 -14.78 3.52 13.31
CA LEU A 871 -15.30 3.03 12.03
C LEU A 871 -16.63 3.71 11.64
N ALA A 872 -17.57 3.84 12.58
CA ALA A 872 -18.87 4.48 12.36
C ALA A 872 -18.77 5.97 12.02
N VAL A 873 -17.72 6.66 12.47
CA VAL A 873 -17.40 8.05 12.09
C VAL A 873 -16.62 8.11 10.77
N LEU A 874 -15.66 7.21 10.57
CA LEU A 874 -14.73 7.21 9.43
C LEU A 874 -15.43 6.84 8.11
N VAL A 875 -16.30 5.83 8.08
CA VAL A 875 -16.95 5.38 6.83
C VAL A 875 -17.84 6.48 6.22
N PRO A 876 -18.75 7.16 6.96
CA PRO A 876 -19.49 8.31 6.44
C PRO A 876 -18.61 9.51 6.09
N ALA A 877 -17.51 9.72 6.83
CA ALA A 877 -16.55 10.78 6.53
C ALA A 877 -15.84 10.54 5.19
N LEU A 878 -15.31 9.33 4.95
CA LEU A 878 -14.72 8.90 3.68
C LEU A 878 -15.72 9.00 2.52
N TRP A 879 -16.95 8.50 2.70
CA TRP A 879 -18.00 8.56 1.68
C TRP A 879 -18.35 10.00 1.25
N ARG A 880 -18.22 10.97 2.16
CA ARG A 880 -18.37 12.40 1.82
C ARG A 880 -17.06 12.99 1.28
N ALA A 881 -15.92 12.61 1.83
CA ALA A 881 -14.61 13.11 1.46
C ALA A 881 -14.14 12.65 0.07
N ARG A 882 -14.75 11.61 -0.52
CA ARG A 882 -14.60 11.29 -1.97
C ARG A 882 -14.92 12.48 -2.89
N THR A 883 -15.71 13.45 -2.43
CA THR A 883 -15.94 14.70 -3.17
C THR A 883 -14.67 15.56 -3.31
N LEU A 884 -13.71 15.44 -2.39
CA LEU A 884 -12.40 16.11 -2.47
C LEU A 884 -11.51 15.55 -3.57
N LEU A 885 -11.69 14.28 -3.97
CA LEU A 885 -10.96 13.71 -5.11
C LEU A 885 -11.23 14.51 -6.40
N ARG A 886 -12.40 15.15 -6.52
CA ARG A 886 -12.71 16.08 -7.62
C ARG A 886 -11.80 17.32 -7.66
N ARG A 887 -11.23 17.75 -6.52
CA ARG A 887 -10.22 18.83 -6.43
C ARG A 887 -8.85 18.42 -6.96
N ARG A 888 -8.61 17.11 -7.12
CA ARG A 888 -7.36 16.53 -7.64
C ARG A 888 -6.09 17.04 -6.96
N VAL A 889 -6.12 17.25 -5.63
CA VAL A 889 -4.93 17.64 -4.86
C VAL A 889 -4.26 16.36 -4.36
N ALA A 890 -3.00 16.11 -4.74
CA ALA A 890 -2.33 14.85 -4.45
C ALA A 890 -2.22 14.56 -2.94
N VAL A 891 -1.84 15.53 -2.10
CA VAL A 891 -1.80 15.38 -0.62
C VAL A 891 -3.16 14.95 -0.05
N VAL A 892 -4.25 15.54 -0.54
CA VAL A 892 -5.61 15.21 -0.09
C VAL A 892 -6.00 13.79 -0.50
N THR A 893 -5.57 13.34 -1.68
CA THR A 893 -5.75 11.97 -2.13
C THR A 893 -4.89 10.99 -1.33
N LEU A 894 -3.65 11.33 -1.00
CA LEU A 894 -2.78 10.54 -0.13
C LEU A 894 -3.38 10.37 1.27
N LEU A 895 -3.80 11.45 1.93
CA LEU A 895 -4.42 11.39 3.27
C LEU A 895 -5.73 10.59 3.27
N LEU A 896 -6.47 10.58 2.15
CA LEU A 896 -7.64 9.70 1.96
C LEU A 896 -7.26 8.22 1.82
N LEU A 897 -6.16 7.90 1.13
CA LEU A 897 -5.65 6.52 1.02
C LEU A 897 -5.14 6.02 2.38
N VAL A 898 -4.37 6.83 3.11
CA VAL A 898 -3.92 6.52 4.47
C VAL A 898 -5.11 6.28 5.42
N ALA A 899 -6.16 7.10 5.33
CA ALA A 899 -7.37 6.91 6.12
C ALA A 899 -8.13 5.59 5.82
N VAL A 900 -8.01 5.05 4.61
CA VAL A 900 -8.64 3.77 4.21
C VAL A 900 -7.89 2.56 4.81
N ILE A 901 -6.63 2.71 5.21
CA ILE A 901 -5.82 1.63 5.82
C ILE A 901 -6.25 1.33 7.27
N TYR A 902 -6.98 2.22 7.95
CA TYR A 902 -7.36 2.08 9.37
C TYR A 902 -7.93 0.71 9.80
N PRO A 903 -8.82 0.02 9.04
CA PRO A 903 -9.33 -1.29 9.44
C PRO A 903 -8.28 -2.41 9.55
N ILE A 904 -7.08 -2.22 8.98
CA ILE A 904 -5.95 -3.15 9.11
C ILE A 904 -5.33 -3.07 10.51
N ILE A 905 -5.35 -1.90 11.16
CA ILE A 905 -4.73 -1.70 12.49
C ILE A 905 -5.37 -2.61 13.55
N PRO A 906 -6.71 -2.65 13.74
CA PRO A 906 -7.33 -3.60 14.66
C PRO A 906 -7.12 -5.07 14.26
N GLY A 907 -7.01 -5.35 12.96
CA GLY A 907 -6.70 -6.69 12.44
C GLY A 907 -5.29 -7.19 12.82
N GLY A 908 -4.35 -6.29 13.12
CA GLY A 908 -3.02 -6.64 13.60
C GLY A 908 -3.04 -7.39 14.95
N HIS A 909 -4.03 -7.13 15.81
CA HIS A 909 -4.11 -7.70 17.16
C HIS A 909 -4.54 -9.19 17.19
N LEU A 910 -4.70 -9.85 16.04
CA LEU A 910 -4.99 -11.29 15.94
C LEU A 910 -3.80 -12.18 16.34
N THR A 911 -2.57 -11.68 16.26
CA THR A 911 -1.36 -12.35 16.77
C THR A 911 -0.65 -11.47 17.81
N VAL A 912 0.53 -11.88 18.31
CA VAL A 912 1.36 -11.03 19.20
C VAL A 912 2.26 -10.11 18.38
N SER A 913 3.11 -10.66 17.49
CA SER A 913 4.06 -9.85 16.69
C SER A 913 3.36 -8.89 15.72
N THR A 914 2.27 -9.31 15.09
CA THR A 914 1.51 -8.40 14.20
C THR A 914 0.75 -7.31 14.96
N ALA A 915 0.57 -7.45 16.28
CA ALA A 915 -0.03 -6.42 17.11
C ALA A 915 0.96 -5.28 17.35
N GLU A 916 2.22 -5.59 17.70
CA GLU A 916 3.29 -4.60 17.89
C GLU A 916 3.50 -3.74 16.63
N VAL A 917 3.46 -4.37 15.45
CA VAL A 917 3.51 -3.69 14.15
C VAL A 917 2.24 -2.85 13.89
N GLY A 918 1.06 -3.37 14.24
CA GLY A 918 -0.23 -2.64 14.15
C GLY A 918 -0.24 -1.39 15.05
N ASP A 919 0.16 -1.56 16.31
CA ASP A 919 0.27 -0.50 17.30
C ASP A 919 1.25 0.59 16.87
N ARG A 920 2.52 0.24 16.60
CA ARG A 920 3.53 1.24 16.17
C ARG A 920 3.10 1.97 14.89
N SER A 921 2.41 1.29 13.95
CA SER A 921 1.92 1.91 12.70
C SER A 921 0.64 2.76 12.86
N ALA A 922 -0.13 2.59 13.94
CA ALA A 922 -1.35 3.36 14.20
C ALA A 922 -1.10 4.88 14.18
N GLY A 923 0.03 5.34 14.73
CA GLY A 923 0.42 6.75 14.79
C GLY A 923 0.58 7.44 13.43
N PHE A 924 0.81 6.68 12.36
CA PHE A 924 0.86 7.17 10.98
C PHE A 924 -0.54 7.17 10.34
N VAL A 925 -1.29 6.09 10.53
CA VAL A 925 -2.64 5.92 9.95
C VAL A 925 -3.64 6.93 10.53
N PHE A 926 -3.50 7.28 11.83
CA PHE A 926 -4.31 8.31 12.47
C PHE A 926 -4.13 9.72 11.85
N LEU A 927 -3.06 10.01 11.10
CA LEU A 927 -2.93 11.27 10.35
C LEU A 927 -4.00 11.38 9.24
N GLY A 928 -4.27 10.26 8.56
CA GLY A 928 -5.34 10.16 7.56
C GLY A 928 -6.72 10.29 8.22
N VAL A 929 -6.97 9.50 9.28
CA VAL A 929 -8.23 9.54 10.05
C VAL A 929 -8.51 10.96 10.56
N ALA A 930 -7.52 11.62 11.17
CA ALA A 930 -7.61 12.99 11.67
C ALA A 930 -7.99 13.99 10.58
N PHE A 931 -7.34 13.95 9.41
CA PHE A 931 -7.70 14.82 8.29
C PHE A 931 -9.15 14.60 7.80
N VAL A 932 -9.55 13.34 7.59
CA VAL A 932 -10.85 12.98 7.01
C VAL A 932 -11.99 13.31 7.96
N VAL A 933 -11.86 12.95 9.24
CA VAL A 933 -12.89 13.20 10.27
C VAL A 933 -12.98 14.69 10.57
N ALA A 934 -11.87 15.41 10.73
CA ALA A 934 -11.89 16.86 10.98
C ALA A 934 -12.46 17.65 9.81
N TRP A 935 -12.22 17.21 8.56
CA TRP A 935 -12.87 17.80 7.37
C TRP A 935 -14.39 17.59 7.39
N TRP A 936 -14.86 16.39 7.76
CA TRP A 936 -16.30 16.11 7.84
C TRP A 936 -16.98 16.94 8.94
N ILE A 937 -16.38 16.99 10.13
CA ILE A 937 -16.82 17.83 11.25
C ILE A 937 -16.88 19.31 10.85
N TRP A 938 -15.85 19.82 10.17
CA TRP A 938 -15.83 21.20 9.66
C TRP A 938 -16.97 21.48 8.68
N ARG A 939 -17.31 20.51 7.81
CA ARG A 939 -18.39 20.61 6.83
C ARG A 939 -19.80 20.50 7.42
N THR A 940 -19.95 20.02 8.65
CA THR A 940 -21.26 19.89 9.29
C THR A 940 -21.57 21.05 10.24
N PRO A 941 -22.79 21.66 10.17
CA PRO A 941 -23.22 22.64 11.17
C PRO A 941 -23.47 21.95 12.51
N VAL A 942 -22.53 22.14 13.43
CA VAL A 942 -22.58 21.63 14.80
C VAL A 942 -23.48 22.54 15.65
N ARG A 943 -24.53 21.98 16.28
CA ARG A 943 -25.30 22.64 17.35
C ARG A 943 -24.68 22.29 18.70
N TRP A 944 -25.00 23.02 19.78
CA TRP A 944 -24.39 22.79 21.09
C TRP A 944 -24.52 21.34 21.59
N TRP A 945 -25.68 20.70 21.39
CA TRP A 945 -25.89 19.28 21.73
C TRP A 945 -25.04 18.34 20.86
N ARG A 946 -24.77 18.69 19.60
CA ARG A 946 -23.83 17.95 18.74
C ARG A 946 -22.38 18.13 19.20
N THR A 947 -22.02 19.27 19.78
CA THR A 947 -20.72 19.42 20.44
C THR A 947 -20.63 18.45 21.62
N ALA A 948 -21.64 18.38 22.50
CA ALA A 948 -21.65 17.44 23.61
C ALA A 948 -21.54 15.97 23.15
N VAL A 949 -22.37 15.54 22.19
CA VAL A 949 -22.33 14.16 21.65
C VAL A 949 -20.99 13.83 20.97
N LEU A 950 -20.44 14.74 20.16
CA LEU A 950 -19.14 14.51 19.51
C LEU A 950 -17.97 14.51 20.50
N SER A 951 -18.01 15.35 21.54
CA SER A 951 -16.98 15.36 22.60
C SER A 951 -17.06 14.15 23.51
N ALA A 952 -18.27 13.66 23.84
CA ALA A 952 -18.46 12.42 24.59
C ALA A 952 -18.00 11.20 23.78
N GLY A 953 -18.39 11.12 22.50
CA GLY A 953 -17.89 10.07 21.59
C GLY A 953 -16.37 10.12 21.43
N ALA A 954 -15.79 11.32 21.27
CA ALA A 954 -14.34 11.48 21.21
C ALA A 954 -13.63 11.05 22.52
N ALA A 955 -14.25 11.26 23.69
CA ALA A 955 -13.72 10.83 24.98
C ALA A 955 -13.73 9.31 25.15
N VAL A 956 -14.80 8.63 24.70
CA VAL A 956 -14.86 7.16 24.65
C VAL A 956 -13.80 6.60 23.69
N VAL A 957 -13.66 7.19 22.50
CA VAL A 957 -12.62 6.78 21.55
C VAL A 957 -11.22 7.02 22.12
N PHE A 958 -10.96 8.19 22.70
CA PHE A 958 -9.69 8.54 23.33
C PHE A 958 -9.28 7.53 24.42
N LEU A 959 -10.16 7.28 25.39
CA LEU A 959 -9.88 6.38 26.50
C LEU A 959 -9.73 4.92 26.04
N GLY A 960 -10.65 4.43 25.20
CA GLY A 960 -10.56 3.06 24.66
C GLY A 960 -9.38 2.84 23.72
N SER A 961 -8.94 3.86 22.98
CA SER A 961 -7.68 3.82 22.21
C SER A 961 -6.47 3.75 23.15
N ILE A 962 -6.41 4.55 24.22
CA ILE A 962 -5.31 4.50 25.17
C ILE A 962 -5.20 3.12 25.81
N ILE A 963 -6.31 2.53 26.27
CA ILE A 963 -6.30 1.17 26.84
C ILE A 963 -5.87 0.12 25.80
N LEU A 964 -6.26 0.28 24.52
CA LEU A 964 -5.82 -0.60 23.44
C LEU A 964 -4.29 -0.53 23.21
N GLY A 965 -3.70 0.66 23.18
CA GLY A 965 -2.29 0.86 22.82
C GLY A 965 -1.29 0.97 23.99
N ALA A 966 -1.77 1.13 25.23
CA ALA A 966 -0.96 1.28 26.44
C ALA A 966 -1.25 0.20 27.51
N GLY A 967 -2.07 -0.80 27.18
CA GLY A 967 -2.51 -1.84 28.11
C GLY A 967 -3.57 -1.35 29.12
N SER A 968 -3.88 -2.18 30.12
CA SER A 968 -4.87 -1.82 31.16
C SER A 968 -4.45 -0.58 31.95
N VAL A 969 -5.41 0.13 32.53
CA VAL A 969 -5.15 1.26 33.44
C VAL A 969 -4.35 0.79 34.68
N SER A 970 -4.49 -0.48 35.08
CA SER A 970 -3.68 -1.09 36.14
C SER A 970 -2.22 -1.34 35.76
N SER A 971 -1.88 -1.40 34.47
CA SER A 971 -0.49 -1.47 33.99
C SER A 971 0.10 -0.10 33.66
N GLN A 972 -0.73 0.87 33.28
CA GLN A 972 -0.29 2.26 33.04
C GLN A 972 0.11 3.00 34.33
N LEU A 973 -0.44 2.60 35.48
CA LEU A 973 -0.10 3.12 36.81
C LEU A 973 1.11 2.39 37.43
N PRO A 974 1.93 3.07 38.27
CA PRO A 974 2.95 2.42 39.11
C PRO A 974 2.31 1.62 40.25
N GLY A 975 3.14 0.91 41.02
CA GLY A 975 2.72 0.04 42.13
C GLY A 975 3.72 -1.09 42.35
N PRO A 976 3.33 -2.22 42.96
CA PRO A 976 4.24 -3.32 43.30
C PRO A 976 4.89 -3.99 42.08
N PHE A 977 5.99 -4.70 42.35
CA PHE A 977 6.81 -5.44 41.38
C PHE A 977 5.98 -6.41 40.51
N ARG A 978 6.38 -6.54 39.24
CA ARG A 978 5.91 -7.58 38.32
C ARG A 978 7.06 -8.08 37.45
N VAL A 979 7.04 -9.38 37.16
CA VAL A 979 7.99 -10.07 36.28
C VAL A 979 7.87 -9.54 34.85
N SER A 980 8.97 -9.02 34.30
CA SER A 980 9.10 -8.48 32.94
C SER A 980 7.88 -7.66 32.51
N ASP A 981 7.65 -6.53 33.21
CA ASP A 981 6.55 -5.58 32.99
C ASP A 981 7.08 -4.12 32.98
N ASP A 982 8.23 -3.92 32.33
CA ASP A 982 8.94 -2.65 32.15
C ASP A 982 9.02 -1.81 33.44
N ALA A 983 8.22 -0.75 33.53
CA ALA A 983 8.21 0.22 34.64
C ALA A 983 7.68 -0.35 35.98
N ARG A 984 7.31 -1.64 36.03
CA ARG A 984 7.03 -2.40 37.26
C ARG A 984 8.14 -3.39 37.63
N THR A 985 9.14 -3.58 36.77
CA THR A 985 10.33 -4.38 37.05
C THR A 985 11.52 -3.46 37.39
N VAL A 986 11.55 -2.24 36.82
CA VAL A 986 12.43 -1.15 37.26
C VAL A 986 11.93 -0.64 38.62
N ASP A 987 12.52 -1.14 39.70
CA ASP A 987 12.12 -0.84 41.07
C ASP A 987 13.34 -0.63 42.00
N ALA A 988 13.11 -0.46 43.31
CA ALA A 988 14.17 -0.11 44.25
C ALA A 988 15.32 -1.14 44.28
N ASP A 989 15.01 -2.44 44.21
CA ASP A 989 16.01 -3.51 44.28
C ASP A 989 16.87 -3.55 43.00
N ASN A 990 16.23 -3.41 41.83
CA ASN A 990 16.92 -3.39 40.54
C ASN A 990 17.73 -2.10 40.33
N LEU A 991 17.22 -0.94 40.76
CA LEU A 991 17.95 0.31 40.73
C LEU A 991 19.12 0.32 41.73
N ALA A 992 18.96 -0.26 42.92
CA ALA A 992 20.07 -0.37 43.89
C ALA A 992 21.19 -1.30 43.39
N ALA A 993 20.86 -2.33 42.59
CA ALA A 993 21.86 -3.16 41.93
C ALA A 993 22.58 -2.38 40.80
N ALA A 994 21.85 -1.64 39.96
CA ALA A 994 22.43 -0.84 38.88
C ALA A 994 23.32 0.30 39.42
N ASP A 995 22.81 1.09 40.37
CA ASP A 995 23.56 2.15 41.05
C ASP A 995 24.80 1.57 41.77
N TRP A 996 24.77 0.33 42.28
CA TRP A 996 25.95 -0.36 42.83
C TRP A 996 26.95 -0.78 41.75
N MET A 997 26.49 -1.35 40.62
CA MET A 997 27.37 -1.77 39.52
C MET A 997 28.15 -0.58 38.95
N ALA A 998 27.50 0.58 38.76
CA ALA A 998 28.15 1.81 38.31
C ALA A 998 29.27 2.32 39.24
N GLN A 999 29.25 1.94 40.52
CA GLN A 999 30.22 2.36 41.52
C GLN A 999 31.34 1.35 41.76
N ASN A 1000 31.11 0.06 41.46
CA ASN A 1000 31.98 -1.04 41.89
C ASN A 1000 32.52 -1.92 40.75
N LEU A 1001 31.88 -1.93 39.57
CA LEU A 1001 32.33 -2.70 38.41
C LEU A 1001 33.01 -1.77 37.38
N PRO A 1002 34.00 -2.26 36.61
CA PRO A 1002 34.56 -1.49 35.50
C PRO A 1002 33.50 -1.12 34.46
N ALA A 1003 33.53 0.12 33.97
CA ALA A 1003 32.67 0.56 32.87
C ALA A 1003 32.92 -0.26 31.59
N GLU A 1004 31.87 -0.47 30.80
CA GLU A 1004 31.85 -1.31 29.58
C GLU A 1004 32.30 -2.77 29.79
N SER A 1005 32.42 -3.25 31.04
CA SER A 1005 32.59 -4.68 31.33
C SER A 1005 31.34 -5.48 30.94
N ARG A 1006 31.51 -6.76 30.58
CA ARG A 1006 30.46 -7.56 29.94
C ARG A 1006 29.55 -8.23 30.98
N VAL A 1007 28.30 -7.80 31.03
CA VAL A 1007 27.27 -8.27 31.96
C VAL A 1007 26.20 -9.07 31.22
N TYR A 1008 25.84 -10.25 31.73
CA TYR A 1008 24.63 -10.96 31.32
C TYR A 1008 23.53 -10.84 32.37
N ALA A 1009 22.27 -10.67 31.96
CA ALA A 1009 21.17 -10.37 32.86
C ALA A 1009 19.82 -10.72 32.22
N ASP A 1010 18.73 -10.57 33.00
CA ASP A 1010 17.37 -10.60 32.45
C ASP A 1010 17.05 -9.35 31.62
N ARG A 1011 15.88 -9.32 30.99
CA ARG A 1011 15.43 -8.24 30.08
C ARG A 1011 15.49 -6.85 30.69
N VAL A 1012 15.41 -6.69 32.01
CA VAL A 1012 15.37 -5.38 32.67
C VAL A 1012 16.67 -5.09 33.40
N GLY A 1013 17.30 -6.08 34.03
CA GLY A 1013 18.67 -6.00 34.54
C GLY A 1013 19.67 -5.66 33.43
N ALA A 1014 19.51 -6.17 32.21
CA ALA A 1014 20.36 -5.84 31.06
C ALA A 1014 20.23 -4.37 30.64
N LEU A 1015 18.99 -3.85 30.59
CA LEU A 1015 18.73 -2.44 30.27
C LEU A 1015 19.34 -1.51 31.32
N LEU A 1016 19.15 -1.82 32.60
CA LEU A 1016 19.64 -1.01 33.71
C LEU A 1016 21.17 -1.11 33.84
N ALA A 1017 21.77 -2.29 33.67
CA ALA A 1017 23.23 -2.45 33.65
C ALA A 1017 23.89 -1.58 32.57
N ALA A 1018 23.27 -1.44 31.39
CA ALA A 1018 23.81 -0.58 30.33
C ALA A 1018 23.50 0.92 30.52
N ALA A 1019 22.25 1.26 30.83
CA ALA A 1019 21.80 2.66 30.87
C ALA A 1019 22.18 3.40 32.17
N ASP A 1020 22.01 2.76 33.34
CA ASP A 1020 22.30 3.33 34.66
C ASP A 1020 23.61 2.75 35.26
N GLY A 1021 23.93 1.48 34.97
CA GLY A 1021 25.11 0.76 35.47
C GLY A 1021 26.42 1.08 34.73
N HIS A 1022 26.33 1.50 33.46
CA HIS A 1022 27.46 1.74 32.55
C HIS A 1022 28.28 0.49 32.13
N GLN A 1023 27.67 -0.70 32.09
CA GLN A 1023 28.26 -1.93 31.57
C GLN A 1023 27.81 -2.29 30.15
N TYR A 1024 28.59 -3.12 29.46
CA TYR A 1024 28.18 -3.70 28.19
C TYR A 1024 27.22 -4.88 28.44
N ALA A 1025 25.93 -4.68 28.18
CA ALA A 1025 24.93 -5.74 28.30
C ALA A 1025 25.10 -6.78 27.17
N VAL A 1026 25.22 -8.06 27.53
CA VAL A 1026 25.26 -9.19 26.59
C VAL A 1026 23.83 -9.60 26.24
N THR A 1027 23.50 -9.59 24.96
CA THR A 1027 22.20 -9.97 24.39
C THR A 1027 22.40 -10.85 23.16
N HIS A 1028 21.43 -11.70 22.83
CA HIS A 1028 21.43 -12.47 21.58
C HIS A 1028 21.30 -11.53 20.36
N ILE A 1029 20.41 -10.52 20.41
CA ILE A 1029 20.26 -9.56 19.31
C ILE A 1029 21.50 -8.68 19.06
N GLY A 1030 22.33 -8.45 20.09
CA GLY A 1030 23.56 -7.66 20.01
C GLY A 1030 24.79 -8.49 19.66
N THR A 1031 24.99 -9.61 20.36
CA THR A 1031 26.23 -10.40 20.30
C THR A 1031 26.15 -11.63 19.41
N GLY A 1032 24.94 -12.03 18.98
CA GLY A 1032 24.72 -13.26 18.20
C GLY A 1032 24.80 -14.55 19.01
N VAL A 1033 24.91 -14.49 20.35
CA VAL A 1033 24.95 -15.64 21.26
C VAL A 1033 23.70 -15.65 22.13
N ASP A 1034 22.87 -16.69 22.00
CA ASP A 1034 21.84 -16.99 22.99
C ASP A 1034 22.47 -17.66 24.21
N ALA A 1035 22.49 -16.96 25.34
CA ALA A 1035 22.93 -17.45 26.65
C ALA A 1035 21.77 -17.55 27.64
N SER A 1036 20.52 -17.57 27.17
CA SER A 1036 19.31 -17.55 28.02
C SER A 1036 19.19 -18.78 28.93
N ARG A 1037 19.87 -19.88 28.59
CA ARG A 1037 19.98 -21.07 29.44
C ARG A 1037 20.64 -20.78 30.79
N LEU A 1038 21.56 -19.82 30.86
CA LEU A 1038 22.21 -19.42 32.11
C LEU A 1038 21.18 -19.03 33.19
N LEU A 1039 20.12 -18.30 32.82
CA LEU A 1039 19.09 -17.84 33.76
C LEU A 1039 17.82 -18.69 33.77
N LEU A 1040 17.61 -19.55 32.76
CA LEU A 1040 16.36 -20.30 32.57
C LEU A 1040 16.46 -21.82 32.79
N ASP A 1041 17.65 -22.42 32.64
CA ASP A 1041 17.90 -23.84 32.91
C ASP A 1041 18.29 -24.05 34.39
N PRO A 1042 17.58 -24.91 35.16
CA PRO A 1042 17.90 -25.18 36.56
C PRO A 1042 19.22 -25.94 36.77
N GLN A 1043 19.77 -26.59 35.72
CA GLN A 1043 21.07 -27.26 35.80
C GLN A 1043 22.20 -26.31 35.41
N PHE A 1044 23.40 -26.54 35.95
CA PHE A 1044 24.63 -25.91 35.45
C PHE A 1044 25.49 -27.00 34.81
N THR A 1045 25.95 -26.77 33.58
CA THR A 1045 26.52 -27.80 32.71
C THR A 1045 27.80 -27.32 32.02
N PRO A 1046 28.56 -28.21 31.36
CA PRO A 1046 29.65 -27.81 30.48
C PRO A 1046 29.21 -26.98 29.26
N GLU A 1047 27.91 -26.81 29.01
CA GLU A 1047 27.36 -25.94 27.97
C GLU A 1047 27.25 -24.49 28.45
N ASP A 1048 26.79 -24.24 29.68
CA ASP A 1048 26.80 -22.92 30.33
C ASP A 1048 28.21 -22.30 30.28
N VAL A 1049 29.25 -23.09 30.53
CA VAL A 1049 30.67 -22.64 30.46
C VAL A 1049 31.10 -22.31 29.02
N ARG A 1050 30.53 -22.96 27.99
CA ARG A 1050 30.76 -22.59 26.59
C ARG A 1050 30.05 -21.29 26.24
N GLU A 1051 28.82 -21.10 26.68
CA GLU A 1051 28.04 -19.87 26.48
C GLU A 1051 28.73 -18.66 27.13
N ILE A 1052 29.16 -18.80 28.40
CA ILE A 1052 29.94 -17.79 29.15
C ILE A 1052 31.19 -17.37 28.37
N LYS A 1053 31.96 -18.32 27.82
CA LYS A 1053 33.18 -18.03 27.05
C LYS A 1053 32.89 -17.45 25.66
N ALA A 1054 31.90 -17.98 24.95
CA ALA A 1054 31.56 -17.54 23.60
C ALA A 1054 31.01 -16.10 23.58
N ALA A 1055 30.21 -15.74 24.59
CA ALA A 1055 29.72 -14.38 24.78
C ALA A 1055 30.67 -13.48 25.60
N GLY A 1056 31.74 -14.02 26.17
CA GLY A 1056 32.69 -13.29 27.03
C GLY A 1056 32.00 -12.65 28.23
N ILE A 1057 31.16 -13.40 28.95
CA ILE A 1057 30.38 -12.90 30.08
C ILE A 1057 31.27 -12.84 31.32
N ARG A 1058 31.57 -11.62 31.79
CA ARG A 1058 32.38 -11.43 33.01
C ARG A 1058 31.52 -11.47 34.27
N TYR A 1059 30.37 -10.80 34.26
CA TYR A 1059 29.45 -10.75 35.39
C TYR A 1059 28.06 -11.22 34.99
N LEU A 1060 27.31 -11.78 35.94
CA LEU A 1060 25.93 -12.21 35.73
C LEU A 1060 25.00 -11.63 36.81
N VAL A 1061 23.88 -11.04 36.39
CA VAL A 1061 22.84 -10.49 37.26
C VAL A 1061 21.61 -11.39 37.23
N ALA A 1062 21.19 -11.88 38.39
CA ALA A 1062 19.99 -12.69 38.55
C ALA A 1062 18.97 -12.00 39.47
N ASP A 1063 17.88 -11.49 38.90
CA ASP A 1063 16.68 -11.14 39.68
C ASP A 1063 15.92 -12.44 40.03
N ARG A 1064 16.02 -12.86 41.29
CA ARG A 1064 15.38 -14.08 41.84
C ARG A 1064 13.86 -14.03 41.75
N ARG A 1065 13.27 -12.84 41.59
CA ARG A 1065 11.82 -12.61 41.54
C ARG A 1065 11.20 -13.04 40.22
N ASN A 1066 12.01 -13.37 39.20
CA ASN A 1066 11.55 -14.06 37.98
C ASN A 1066 10.92 -15.44 38.25
N ALA A 1067 11.14 -16.03 39.43
CA ALA A 1067 10.43 -17.23 39.88
C ALA A 1067 8.99 -16.96 40.37
N PHE A 1068 8.56 -15.70 40.52
CA PHE A 1068 7.26 -15.37 41.14
C PHE A 1068 6.07 -15.39 40.15
N GLY A 1069 6.31 -15.44 38.84
CA GLY A 1069 5.24 -15.37 37.85
C GLY A 1069 5.74 -15.46 36.40
N LEU A 1070 4.79 -15.54 35.47
CA LEU A 1070 5.06 -15.47 34.02
C LEU A 1070 5.38 -14.02 33.56
N PRO A 1071 6.12 -13.84 32.46
CA PRO A 1071 6.59 -12.53 32.03
C PRO A 1071 5.46 -11.74 31.34
N ASN A 1072 5.23 -10.50 31.76
CA ASN A 1072 4.11 -9.70 31.24
C ASN A 1072 4.33 -9.25 29.78
N GLN A 1073 5.58 -8.98 29.40
CA GLN A 1073 6.01 -8.75 28.01
C GLN A 1073 6.29 -10.06 27.24
N GLY A 1074 6.03 -11.23 27.82
CA GLY A 1074 6.11 -12.54 27.15
C GLY A 1074 7.49 -13.23 27.12
N VAL A 1075 8.57 -12.53 27.50
CA VAL A 1075 9.93 -13.08 27.63
C VAL A 1075 10.58 -12.58 28.91
N TYR A 1076 11.47 -13.40 29.50
CA TYR A 1076 12.34 -13.02 30.61
C TYR A 1076 13.63 -12.38 30.13
N ILE A 1077 14.16 -12.83 28.99
CA ILE A 1077 15.39 -12.35 28.37
C ILE A 1077 15.02 -11.58 27.09
N GLU A 1078 14.77 -12.30 26.00
CA GLU A 1078 14.50 -11.74 24.67
C GLU A 1078 13.78 -12.76 23.77
N SER A 1079 13.33 -12.31 22.59
CA SER A 1079 12.60 -13.17 21.64
C SER A 1079 13.46 -14.33 21.15
N GLY A 1080 12.99 -15.56 21.41
CA GLY A 1080 13.70 -16.80 21.08
C GLY A 1080 14.33 -17.51 22.28
N GLU A 1081 14.20 -16.96 23.50
CA GLU A 1081 14.76 -17.54 24.73
C GLU A 1081 14.45 -19.04 24.94
N PHE A 1082 15.37 -19.73 25.62
CA PHE A 1082 15.29 -21.15 25.97
C PHE A 1082 13.92 -21.52 26.58
N GLY A 1083 13.16 -22.34 25.85
CA GLY A 1083 11.84 -22.82 26.26
C GLY A 1083 10.70 -21.80 26.20
N GLY A 1084 10.91 -20.59 25.65
CA GLY A 1084 9.94 -19.48 25.71
C GLY A 1084 8.62 -19.73 24.97
N ASP A 1085 8.66 -20.33 23.78
CA ASP A 1085 7.50 -20.46 22.87
C ASP A 1085 6.33 -21.30 23.45
N ASP A 1086 6.64 -22.21 24.40
CA ASP A 1086 5.70 -23.12 25.09
C ASP A 1086 5.65 -22.91 26.63
N ARG A 1087 6.26 -21.84 27.15
CA ARG A 1087 6.43 -21.66 28.61
C ARG A 1087 5.09 -21.41 29.34
N THR A 1088 4.71 -22.35 30.20
CA THR A 1088 3.49 -22.28 31.03
C THR A 1088 3.73 -22.11 32.52
N THR A 1089 4.99 -22.20 32.98
CA THR A 1089 5.40 -22.04 34.39
C THR A 1089 6.45 -20.94 34.55
N PRO A 1090 6.58 -20.31 35.74
CA PRO A 1090 7.66 -19.39 36.05
C PRO A 1090 9.06 -20.02 35.92
N VAL A 1091 10.11 -19.19 35.95
CA VAL A 1091 11.51 -19.68 36.01
C VAL A 1091 11.72 -20.50 37.30
N PRO A 1092 12.33 -21.70 37.24
CA PRO A 1092 12.66 -22.44 38.44
C PRO A 1092 13.59 -21.62 39.35
N ALA A 1093 13.22 -21.44 40.63
CA ALA A 1093 14.05 -20.69 41.59
C ALA A 1093 15.47 -21.26 41.78
N GLN A 1094 15.71 -22.51 41.34
CA GLN A 1094 17.03 -23.13 41.25
C GLN A 1094 17.91 -22.48 40.15
N ALA A 1095 17.37 -22.17 38.97
CA ALA A 1095 18.12 -21.56 37.87
C ALA A 1095 18.75 -20.23 38.28
N LEU A 1096 17.97 -19.41 38.99
CA LEU A 1096 18.35 -18.09 39.53
C LEU A 1096 19.26 -18.16 40.78
N ARG A 1097 19.65 -19.36 41.21
CA ARG A 1097 20.47 -19.61 42.42
C ARG A 1097 21.64 -20.57 42.18
N LYS A 1098 21.68 -21.30 41.05
CA LYS A 1098 22.68 -22.35 40.76
C LYS A 1098 24.12 -21.85 40.90
N PHE A 1099 24.38 -20.62 40.44
CA PHE A 1099 25.67 -19.94 40.47
C PHE A 1099 26.31 -19.86 41.86
N SER A 1100 25.53 -19.72 42.94
CA SER A 1100 26.04 -19.71 44.33
C SER A 1100 26.65 -21.06 44.78
N SER A 1101 26.60 -22.09 43.94
CA SER A 1101 27.20 -23.42 44.19
C SER A 1101 28.22 -23.85 43.14
N VAL A 1102 28.55 -22.98 42.17
CA VAL A 1102 29.52 -23.28 41.10
C VAL A 1102 30.94 -22.90 41.56
N PRO A 1103 31.91 -23.84 41.56
CA PRO A 1103 33.30 -23.50 41.88
C PRO A 1103 33.87 -22.44 40.94
N GLY A 1104 34.52 -21.41 41.49
CA GLY A 1104 35.05 -20.28 40.71
C GLY A 1104 34.01 -19.21 40.35
N VAL A 1105 32.87 -19.18 41.04
CA VAL A 1105 31.87 -18.10 40.94
C VAL A 1105 31.70 -17.43 42.31
N ASP A 1106 32.00 -16.14 42.38
CA ASP A 1106 31.89 -15.33 43.60
C ASP A 1106 30.61 -14.47 43.57
N VAL A 1107 30.00 -14.26 44.74
CA VAL A 1107 28.86 -13.33 44.91
C VAL A 1107 29.41 -11.97 45.30
N LEU A 1108 29.26 -10.97 44.43
CA LEU A 1108 29.73 -9.60 44.67
C LEU A 1108 28.67 -8.71 45.33
N TYR A 1109 27.39 -8.98 45.06
CA TYR A 1109 26.25 -8.21 45.56
C TYR A 1109 25.03 -9.13 45.71
N ASP A 1110 24.28 -8.99 46.81
CA ASP A 1110 22.99 -9.64 47.04
C ASP A 1110 22.12 -8.71 47.91
N ASN A 1111 20.99 -8.25 47.38
CA ASN A 1111 20.00 -7.47 48.15
C ASN A 1111 18.75 -8.28 48.53
N GLY A 1112 18.86 -9.61 48.50
CA GLY A 1112 17.76 -10.57 48.69
C GLY A 1112 17.04 -10.88 47.38
N SER A 1113 16.70 -9.84 46.61
CA SER A 1113 16.01 -9.94 45.32
C SER A 1113 16.96 -10.15 44.14
N VAL A 1114 17.96 -9.28 44.01
CA VAL A 1114 18.90 -9.23 42.90
C VAL A 1114 20.29 -9.63 43.38
N VAL A 1115 20.95 -10.50 42.61
CA VAL A 1115 22.32 -10.98 42.88
C VAL A 1115 23.23 -10.64 41.71
N VAL A 1116 24.46 -10.20 41.99
CA VAL A 1116 25.51 -10.04 40.99
C VAL A 1116 26.65 -11.01 41.29
N TYR A 1117 27.00 -11.82 40.29
CA TYR A 1117 28.04 -12.85 40.34
C TYR A 1117 29.26 -12.44 39.49
N ASP A 1118 30.47 -12.75 39.94
CA ASP A 1118 31.67 -12.77 39.09
C ASP A 1118 31.85 -14.16 38.47
N LEU A 1119 31.94 -14.23 37.14
CA LEU A 1119 32.17 -15.46 36.38
C LEU A 1119 33.61 -15.53 35.83
N GLY A 1120 34.50 -14.62 36.23
CA GLY A 1120 35.85 -14.45 35.67
C GLY A 1120 36.74 -15.69 35.67
N ALA A 1121 36.65 -16.57 36.66
CA ALA A 1121 37.41 -17.82 36.65
C ALA A 1121 36.88 -18.81 35.59
N LEU A 1122 35.57 -18.77 35.31
CA LEU A 1122 34.95 -19.54 34.23
C LEU A 1122 35.20 -18.93 32.86
N GLU A 1123 35.21 -17.59 32.74
CA GLU A 1123 35.61 -16.85 31.54
C GLU A 1123 37.04 -17.25 31.11
N GLN A 1124 37.99 -17.14 32.04
CA GLN A 1124 39.43 -17.16 31.73
C GLN A 1124 40.08 -18.54 31.91
N GLY A 1125 39.47 -19.44 32.68
CA GLY A 1125 40.03 -20.75 32.98
C GLY A 1125 40.13 -21.66 31.75
N GLY A 1126 41.34 -22.07 31.39
CA GLY A 1126 41.56 -23.24 30.52
C GLY A 1126 40.92 -24.50 31.13
N ALA A 1127 40.57 -25.48 30.30
CA ALA A 1127 40.02 -26.74 30.80
C ALA A 1127 41.08 -27.51 31.62
N SER A 1128 40.73 -27.85 32.86
CA SER A 1128 41.46 -28.73 33.77
C SER A 1128 40.81 -30.10 33.82
#